data_AF-A0A4U0GMG9-F1
#
_entry.id   AF-A0A4U0GMG9-F1
#
_cell.length_a   1.000
_cell.length_b   1.000
_cell.length_c   1.000
_cell.angle_alpha   90.00
_cell.angle_beta   90.00
_cell.angle_gamma   90.00
#
_symmetry.space_group_name_H-M   'P 1'
#
loop_
_entity.id
_entity.type
_entity.pdbx_description
1 polymer ?
#
loop_
_entity_poly.entity_id
_entity_poly.type
_entity_poly.pdbx_seq_one_letter_code
_entity_poly.pdbx_strand_id
1 'polypeptide(L)'
;MRKGLIIVVALSLLLIGCGSSTVPQLEGGGDGAGVEPPPTSRVRVGVGVVDMTPDVGYCAGQYCDYATDTFGAVAGNDVDPFLTHKLKHASYGVQSRLTARAIVIEGNNGKRVALLKTDNYLAQDMLLRRVGQLLDQGDSGVGYEQILYHVTHNHSSAYAATLAVGLFLFQDVFDARFFENQARKMAEAIETAAANLKPARMGATQIQHRVYKGNIVRTATADDGTPAGYPLEYNDHGLVVLRFDDLSDPAHPRPLATWINWGEHPESLDPHDLHSADFLGPLERMVERETGAPLVFSQGDVGSAESSGDDAELLADDASVCGRWSSDAETPESDDCAFGEGVLRDWAHEGYVQTERNVRFLADDIVRAWTAIGTGVALIPYTADFDVDMLTVWTPGPVSHPYPSVSNCVTETTVAGDPGVPALGLPDCYRLGFPGDNELTGVTARLFTTLQAEGIPLPDHYDAPAVGLVEENLRLKLQVLRIGDILLASCACEAQSDLILNLESRLNQTQGDIYDGFDWACLLPEYRDDPAYAQACVLQAQYFDPTDPENNAERIPGDNLEPDAIAHMRAQVHNDARGWDAPENALVANTESDDLAALWGNFTKEEIQDLGVLGYKLVVGVGHAGDYNGYTVSYREYMSRDSYRKALTSYGAHTADYMVTRLVRMAARLQGGPELSGELLDPLAQVDELRQQTLSMTVGAASGAAYELWQSAMPNDAGDAEPITQPQDITRFAAAHFVWRGGSTAADNPRVRVERQDEAGQWQPYADQTGEVPVRVEFPDGVPGVLRTYVGLQEWFWTARFEAYSAFPLRLDSTPPGTYRFCVDGRIRQSFDFTPYAFCSDPFEVSVWDGIAINDASVSGDMVNFTVPAIVYPRSEDDSPFPFVSDNNDPRICDTCSFRPWAQHGRLARAEVVVTDASGNTHAVAAQCTEDGSACSANLNAGNQNLGAGETAEIRVYDHDDNWGRISVQR
;
A
#
# COMPACT_ATOMS: atom_id res chain seq x y z
N MET A 1 29.48 34.57 36.81
CA MET A 1 30.16 35.89 36.87
C MET A 1 31.26 35.93 35.82
N ARG A 2 31.26 36.98 34.97
CA ARG A 2 32.34 37.55 34.13
C ARG A 2 33.22 36.58 33.30
N LYS A 3 33.06 36.50 31.98
CA LYS A 3 33.35 37.47 30.88
C LYS A 3 34.76 37.30 30.28
N GLY A 4 34.79 36.94 29.00
CA GLY A 4 35.75 37.29 27.96
C GLY A 4 35.04 36.96 26.64
N LEU A 5 34.76 37.89 25.73
CA LEU A 5 35.72 38.35 24.73
C LEU A 5 35.27 39.70 24.10
N ILE A 6 36.25 40.34 23.48
CA ILE A 6 36.44 41.73 23.08
C ILE A 6 36.30 41.83 21.54
N ILE A 7 35.49 42.77 21.00
CA ILE A 7 35.84 43.90 20.09
C ILE A 7 36.18 43.51 18.62
N VAL A 8 35.76 44.16 17.52
CA VAL A 8 34.98 45.37 17.22
C VAL A 8 34.58 45.33 15.73
N VAL A 9 33.42 45.89 15.38
CA VAL A 9 33.07 46.38 14.03
C VAL A 9 32.58 47.82 14.16
N ALA A 10 33.08 48.72 13.30
CA ALA A 10 32.35 49.79 12.60
C ALA A 10 33.23 51.02 12.29
N LEU A 11 33.13 51.51 11.04
CA LEU A 11 32.95 52.92 10.62
C LEU A 11 32.78 52.92 9.08
N SER A 12 31.59 53.03 8.48
CA SER A 12 30.81 54.24 8.07
C SER A 12 31.54 55.27 7.18
N LEU A 13 31.02 55.54 5.96
CA LEU A 13 30.21 56.73 5.59
C LEU A 13 29.98 56.91 4.07
N LEU A 14 28.69 57.14 3.74
CA LEU A 14 28.04 58.01 2.73
C LEU A 14 28.83 58.73 1.62
N LEU A 15 28.21 58.81 0.43
CA LEU A 15 28.00 60.07 -0.33
C LEU A 15 26.82 59.96 -1.33
N ILE A 16 26.02 61.02 -1.38
CA ILE A 16 24.81 61.25 -2.20
C ILE A 16 25.17 62.06 -3.46
N GLY A 17 24.46 61.86 -4.58
CA GLY A 17 24.52 62.75 -5.74
C GLY A 17 23.41 62.57 -6.79
N CYS A 18 22.36 63.40 -6.64
CA CYS A 18 21.27 63.82 -7.54
C CYS A 18 21.29 63.52 -9.07
N GLY A 19 20.09 63.29 -9.63
CA GLY A 19 19.54 64.19 -10.68
C GLY A 19 19.05 63.63 -12.02
N SER A 20 17.71 63.45 -12.12
CA SER A 20 16.79 63.83 -13.23
C SER A 20 16.92 63.27 -14.68
N SER A 21 15.92 62.43 -15.03
CA SER A 21 14.98 62.49 -16.18
C SER A 21 15.43 62.88 -17.61
N THR A 22 15.30 61.96 -18.59
CA THR A 22 14.33 61.97 -19.73
C THR A 22 14.68 60.93 -20.81
N VAL A 23 13.64 60.28 -21.36
CA VAL A 23 13.52 59.36 -22.52
C VAL A 23 13.67 60.15 -23.85
N PRO A 24 13.87 59.65 -25.12
CA PRO A 24 13.92 58.28 -25.71
C PRO A 24 15.09 57.99 -26.70
N GLN A 25 15.28 56.72 -27.13
CA GLN A 25 15.21 56.29 -28.55
C GLN A 25 15.67 54.84 -28.76
N LEU A 26 14.87 54.10 -29.54
CA LEU A 26 15.19 52.83 -30.17
C LEU A 26 16.21 53.05 -31.30
N GLU A 27 17.30 52.28 -31.33
CA GLU A 27 17.95 51.79 -32.56
C GLU A 27 18.93 50.65 -32.22
N GLY A 28 18.98 49.64 -33.10
CA GLY A 28 19.61 48.34 -32.86
C GLY A 28 21.12 48.26 -33.12
N GLY A 29 21.67 47.09 -32.75
CA GLY A 29 23.08 46.69 -32.84
C GLY A 29 23.54 46.20 -31.46
N GLY A 30 23.64 44.91 -31.16
CA GLY A 30 24.35 43.91 -31.94
C GLY A 30 25.82 43.90 -31.51
N ASP A 31 26.09 43.50 -30.26
CA ASP A 31 27.40 42.99 -29.83
C ASP A 31 27.23 42.14 -28.57
N GLY A 32 27.78 40.92 -28.62
CA GLY A 32 27.59 39.86 -27.65
C GLY A 32 28.15 40.21 -26.27
N ALA A 33 27.24 40.41 -25.31
CA ALA A 33 27.53 40.16 -23.91
C ALA A 33 27.52 38.63 -23.72
N GLY A 34 28.63 38.09 -23.22
CA GLY A 34 28.72 36.68 -22.85
C GLY A 34 27.56 36.35 -21.93
N VAL A 35 26.70 35.44 -22.39
CA VAL A 35 25.77 34.72 -21.54
C VAL A 35 26.66 33.98 -20.53
N GLU A 36 26.60 34.40 -19.28
CA GLU A 36 27.10 33.58 -18.18
C GLU A 36 26.49 32.19 -18.38
N PRO A 37 27.28 31.11 -18.46
CA PRO A 37 26.71 29.78 -18.63
C PRO A 37 25.65 29.59 -17.54
N PRO A 38 24.46 29.04 -17.88
CA PRO A 38 23.45 28.76 -16.87
C PRO A 38 24.13 28.02 -15.71
N PRO A 39 23.85 28.39 -14.45
CA PRO A 39 24.46 27.72 -13.31
C PRO A 39 24.28 26.22 -13.52
N THR A 40 25.39 25.48 -13.54
CA THR A 40 25.33 24.03 -13.60
C THR A 40 24.47 23.57 -12.44
N SER A 41 23.33 22.95 -12.76
CA SER A 41 22.40 22.36 -11.79
C SER A 41 23.19 21.64 -10.70
N ARG A 42 22.81 21.90 -9.45
CA ARG A 42 23.37 21.24 -8.26
C ARG A 42 22.43 20.18 -7.71
N VAL A 43 21.28 19.96 -8.37
CA VAL A 43 20.31 18.95 -7.96
C VAL A 43 20.98 17.59 -7.99
N ARG A 44 20.92 16.89 -6.86
CA ARG A 44 21.38 15.51 -6.75
C ARG A 44 20.31 14.64 -6.13
N VAL A 45 20.16 13.44 -6.65
CA VAL A 45 19.22 12.44 -6.14
C VAL A 45 19.95 11.12 -5.98
N GLY A 46 19.61 10.40 -4.93
CA GLY A 46 20.10 9.04 -4.67
C GLY A 46 18.97 8.19 -4.10
N VAL A 47 19.03 6.90 -4.37
CA VAL A 47 18.02 5.91 -3.94
C VAL A 47 18.69 4.80 -3.16
N GLY A 48 18.01 4.33 -2.11
CA GLY A 48 18.44 3.23 -1.26
C GLY A 48 17.27 2.28 -1.00
N VAL A 49 17.46 1.00 -1.28
CA VAL A 49 16.49 -0.07 -1.01
C VAL A 49 17.17 -1.06 -0.07
N VAL A 50 16.59 -1.22 1.11
CA VAL A 50 17.11 -2.08 2.17
C VAL A 50 16.03 -3.04 2.58
N ASP A 51 16.38 -4.32 2.68
CA ASP A 51 15.49 -5.34 3.24
C ASP A 51 15.37 -5.13 4.74
N MET A 52 14.11 -5.02 5.17
CA MET A 52 13.73 -4.84 6.56
C MET A 52 12.82 -5.97 7.04
N THR A 53 12.75 -7.08 6.30
CA THR A 53 11.96 -8.25 6.68
C THR A 53 12.33 -8.68 8.11
N PRO A 54 11.35 -8.77 9.02
CA PRO A 54 11.56 -9.23 10.39
C PRO A 54 12.10 -10.66 10.43
N ASP A 55 12.65 -11.03 11.58
CA ASP A 55 13.02 -12.42 11.87
C ASP A 55 11.76 -13.30 11.80
N VAL A 56 11.88 -14.47 11.18
CA VAL A 56 10.76 -15.43 11.12
C VAL A 56 10.41 -15.87 12.55
N GLY A 57 9.12 -15.81 12.88
CA GLY A 57 8.60 -16.05 14.21
C GLY A 57 7.95 -14.82 14.85
N TYR A 58 8.21 -13.60 14.36
CA TYR A 58 7.30 -12.48 14.63
C TYR A 58 5.97 -12.74 13.91
N CYS A 59 4.85 -12.31 14.50
CA CYS A 59 3.55 -12.42 13.83
C CYS A 59 3.57 -11.67 12.48
N ALA A 60 2.99 -12.27 11.43
CA ALA A 60 2.86 -11.69 10.11
C ALA A 60 1.72 -10.64 9.98
N GLY A 61 1.61 -9.72 10.95
CA GLY A 61 0.73 -8.55 10.88
C GLY A 61 -0.63 -8.67 11.55
N GLN A 62 -1.60 -7.85 11.15
CA GLN A 62 -2.79 -7.58 11.98
C GLN A 62 -3.66 -8.83 12.18
N TYR A 63 -3.84 -9.61 11.12
CA TYR A 63 -4.76 -10.74 11.10
C TYR A 63 -4.20 -12.01 11.75
N CYS A 64 -2.98 -12.00 12.30
CA CYS A 64 -2.50 -13.14 13.06
C CYS A 64 -3.48 -13.51 14.17
N ASP A 65 -3.76 -14.81 14.26
CA ASP A 65 -4.52 -15.35 15.36
C ASP A 65 -3.83 -15.08 16.71
N TYR A 66 -4.63 -15.00 17.76
CA TYR A 66 -4.08 -15.02 19.12
C TYR A 66 -3.44 -16.37 19.39
N ALA A 67 -2.21 -16.36 19.90
CA ALA A 67 -1.53 -17.57 20.32
C ALA A 67 -2.32 -18.22 21.47
N THR A 68 -2.98 -19.34 21.19
CA THR A 68 -3.69 -20.13 22.20
C THR A 68 -2.73 -20.88 23.14
N ASP A 69 -1.43 -20.80 22.87
CA ASP A 69 -0.40 -21.71 23.33
C ASP A 69 0.94 -21.03 23.68
N THR A 70 0.97 -19.72 23.95
CA THR A 70 2.20 -19.04 24.44
C THR A 70 2.82 -19.70 25.70
N PHE A 71 2.04 -20.54 26.40
CA PHE A 71 2.51 -21.48 27.44
C PHE A 71 2.18 -22.96 27.17
N GLY A 72 1.67 -23.31 25.99
CA GLY A 72 1.27 -24.64 25.52
C GLY A 72 2.44 -25.58 25.15
N ALA A 73 3.69 -25.14 25.36
CA ALA A 73 4.94 -25.89 25.18
C ALA A 73 5.00 -27.29 25.87
N VAL A 74 3.96 -27.69 26.60
CA VAL A 74 3.81 -29.00 27.24
C VAL A 74 3.25 -30.07 26.27
N ALA A 75 2.71 -29.69 25.11
CA ALA A 75 1.98 -30.62 24.21
C ALA A 75 2.76 -31.17 22.99
N GLY A 76 3.99 -30.70 22.71
CA GLY A 76 4.82 -31.24 21.63
C GLY A 76 4.58 -30.65 20.24
N ASN A 77 4.13 -29.40 20.15
CA ASN A 77 4.02 -28.64 18.90
C ASN A 77 5.30 -27.83 18.61
N ASP A 78 5.39 -27.25 17.41
CA ASP A 78 6.39 -26.28 16.95
C ASP A 78 6.47 -25.07 17.91
N VAL A 79 7.69 -24.69 18.33
CA VAL A 79 7.90 -23.56 19.27
C VAL A 79 9.00 -22.64 18.76
N ASP A 80 8.71 -21.34 18.65
CA ASP A 80 9.74 -20.31 18.47
C ASP A 80 10.62 -20.17 19.75
N PRO A 81 11.91 -20.56 19.68
CA PRO A 81 12.79 -20.55 20.85
C PRO A 81 13.26 -19.15 21.25
N PHE A 82 13.11 -18.15 20.37
CA PHE A 82 13.57 -16.79 20.60
C PHE A 82 12.48 -15.87 21.15
N LEU A 83 11.26 -16.38 21.29
CA LEU A 83 10.11 -15.67 21.84
C LEU A 83 9.94 -14.32 21.15
N THR A 84 9.98 -14.29 19.81
CA THR A 84 9.72 -13.09 19.01
C THR A 84 8.24 -12.72 19.04
N HIS A 85 7.33 -13.70 19.05
CA HIS A 85 5.91 -13.47 19.30
C HIS A 85 5.54 -13.54 20.80
N LYS A 86 4.46 -12.84 21.22
CA LYS A 86 3.98 -12.79 22.62
C LYS A 86 2.48 -13.00 22.79
N LEU A 87 1.65 -12.29 22.04
CA LEU A 87 0.19 -12.42 22.07
C LEU A 87 -0.35 -13.11 20.83
N LYS A 88 0.36 -12.98 19.71
CA LYS A 88 -0.05 -13.44 18.38
C LYS A 88 0.69 -14.71 17.97
N HIS A 89 0.13 -15.45 17.02
CA HIS A 89 0.74 -16.64 16.46
C HIS A 89 2.03 -16.29 15.67
N ALA A 90 2.97 -17.23 15.62
CA ALA A 90 4.29 -17.01 15.00
C ALA A 90 4.22 -17.17 13.48
N SER A 91 4.92 -16.31 12.72
CA SER A 91 5.15 -16.59 11.31
C SER A 91 6.08 -17.80 11.13
N TYR A 92 5.87 -18.58 10.08
CA TYR A 92 6.71 -19.73 9.73
C TYR A 92 7.60 -19.48 8.49
N GLY A 93 7.57 -18.26 7.94
CA GLY A 93 8.34 -17.92 6.76
C GLY A 93 8.06 -16.54 6.17
N VAL A 94 8.48 -16.38 4.92
CA VAL A 94 8.37 -15.15 4.13
C VAL A 94 7.78 -15.52 2.77
N GLN A 95 6.65 -14.92 2.42
CA GLN A 95 6.08 -14.98 1.08
C GLN A 95 6.80 -13.97 0.19
N SER A 96 6.80 -12.69 0.59
CA SER A 96 7.52 -11.62 -0.09
C SER A 96 8.27 -10.73 0.90
N ARG A 97 9.40 -10.17 0.45
CA ARG A 97 10.30 -9.37 1.28
C ARG A 97 9.72 -8.00 1.58
N LEU A 98 9.98 -7.55 2.81
CA LEU A 98 9.65 -6.20 3.26
C LEU A 98 10.86 -5.30 3.12
N THR A 99 10.64 -4.04 2.76
CA THR A 99 11.69 -3.09 2.40
C THR A 99 11.51 -1.71 3.03
N ALA A 100 12.63 -1.13 3.45
CA ALA A 100 12.79 0.30 3.66
C ALA A 100 13.37 0.90 2.37
N ARG A 101 12.69 1.90 1.79
CA ARG A 101 13.07 2.53 0.54
C ARG A 101 13.17 4.03 0.72
N ALA A 102 14.32 4.61 0.37
CA ALA A 102 14.58 6.02 0.55
C ALA A 102 14.99 6.71 -0.76
N ILE A 103 14.46 7.91 -1.00
CA ILE A 103 14.98 8.85 -1.99
C ILE A 103 15.53 10.05 -1.23
N VAL A 104 16.84 10.29 -1.34
CA VAL A 104 17.47 11.50 -0.81
C VAL A 104 17.64 12.50 -1.94
N ILE A 105 17.14 13.72 -1.72
CA ILE A 105 17.17 14.80 -2.69
C ILE A 105 17.97 15.95 -2.11
N GLU A 106 18.99 16.40 -2.83
CA GLU A 106 19.68 17.65 -2.60
C GLU A 106 19.24 18.68 -3.64
N GLY A 107 18.63 19.78 -3.21
CA GLY A 107 18.17 20.85 -4.11
C GLY A 107 19.28 21.85 -4.47
N ASN A 108 18.97 22.82 -5.35
CA ASN A 108 19.93 23.84 -5.77
C ASN A 108 20.41 24.76 -4.63
N ASN A 109 19.55 24.98 -3.63
CA ASN A 109 19.85 25.63 -2.37
C ASN A 109 20.79 24.82 -1.44
N GLY A 110 21.17 23.59 -1.81
CA GLY A 110 22.06 22.72 -1.04
C GLY A 110 21.40 22.05 0.17
N LYS A 111 20.08 22.21 0.37
CA LYS A 111 19.33 21.48 1.41
C LYS A 111 19.14 20.03 0.99
N ARG A 112 19.15 19.12 1.98
CA ARG A 112 18.85 17.70 1.82
C ARG A 112 17.60 17.31 2.57
N VAL A 113 16.78 16.49 1.91
CA VAL A 113 15.56 15.87 2.44
C VAL A 113 15.54 14.40 2.05
N ALA A 114 14.84 13.57 2.83
CA ALA A 114 14.61 12.17 2.53
C ALA A 114 13.11 11.86 2.47
N LEU A 115 12.69 11.24 1.37
CA LEU A 115 11.43 10.50 1.31
C LEU A 115 11.73 9.07 1.80
N LEU A 116 11.09 8.62 2.87
CA LEU A 116 11.31 7.27 3.41
C LEU A 116 9.98 6.51 3.43
N LYS A 117 9.90 5.43 2.64
CA LYS A 117 8.86 4.41 2.68
C LYS A 117 9.34 3.22 3.52
N THR A 118 8.47 2.65 4.34
CA THR A 118 8.68 1.31 4.89
C THR A 118 7.45 0.44 4.74
N ASP A 119 7.67 -0.86 4.59
CA ASP A 119 6.63 -1.90 4.64
C ASP A 119 6.18 -2.19 6.08
N ASN A 120 5.92 -1.15 6.87
CA ASN A 120 5.40 -1.24 8.23
C ASN A 120 3.89 -1.06 8.26
N TYR A 121 3.28 -1.55 9.33
CA TYR A 121 1.88 -1.29 9.68
C TYR A 121 1.62 0.20 10.02
N LEU A 122 2.46 0.86 10.82
CA LEU A 122 2.23 2.25 11.27
C LEU A 122 3.46 3.15 11.16
N ALA A 123 3.22 4.44 10.85
CA ALA A 123 4.21 5.50 10.97
C ALA A 123 4.24 6.01 12.41
N GLN A 124 5.25 5.66 13.21
CA GLN A 124 5.35 6.13 14.59
C GLN A 124 6.57 6.98 14.88
N ASP A 125 6.35 8.02 15.67
CA ASP A 125 7.37 8.99 16.04
C ASP A 125 8.53 8.37 16.83
N MET A 126 8.28 7.48 17.81
CA MET A 126 9.35 6.89 18.63
C MET A 126 10.38 6.15 17.77
N LEU A 127 9.90 5.37 16.79
CA LEU A 127 10.75 4.64 15.85
C LEU A 127 11.56 5.61 14.97
N LEU A 128 10.90 6.62 14.38
CA LEU A 128 11.57 7.61 13.54
C LEU A 128 12.61 8.44 14.30
N ARG A 129 12.39 8.75 15.59
CA ARG A 129 13.40 9.40 16.43
C ARG A 129 14.63 8.53 16.63
N ARG A 130 14.45 7.21 16.76
CA ARG A 130 15.58 6.29 16.82
C ARG A 130 16.37 6.29 15.51
N VAL A 131 15.70 6.34 14.37
CA VAL A 131 16.34 6.54 13.05
C VAL A 131 17.17 7.83 13.06
N GLY A 132 16.61 8.95 13.52
CA GLY A 132 17.34 10.22 13.66
C GLY A 132 18.61 10.12 14.52
N GLN A 133 18.53 9.45 15.67
CA GLN A 133 19.69 9.23 16.55
C GLN A 133 20.81 8.41 15.89
N LEU A 134 20.44 7.48 14.99
CA LEU A 134 21.41 6.67 14.23
C LEU A 134 22.03 7.48 13.09
N LEU A 135 21.22 8.28 12.39
CA LEU A 135 21.70 9.17 11.31
C LEU A 135 22.62 10.28 11.83
N ASP A 136 22.40 10.78 13.05
CA ASP A 136 23.30 11.73 13.72
C ASP A 136 24.73 11.18 13.92
N GLN A 137 24.91 9.87 13.80
CA GLN A 137 26.21 9.18 13.87
C GLN A 137 26.79 8.87 12.47
N GLY A 138 26.00 9.05 11.41
CA GLY A 138 26.35 8.82 10.01
C GLY A 138 26.76 10.09 9.27
N ASP A 139 26.85 9.98 7.94
CA ASP A 139 27.34 11.05 7.05
C ASP A 139 26.30 11.46 5.97
N SER A 140 25.07 10.95 6.04
CA SER A 140 24.01 11.24 5.07
C SER A 140 23.68 12.74 4.93
N GLY A 141 23.90 13.52 6.00
CA GLY A 141 23.47 14.93 6.07
C GLY A 141 21.95 15.09 6.18
N VAL A 142 21.24 14.01 6.54
CA VAL A 142 19.80 13.97 6.80
C VAL A 142 19.61 13.63 8.28
N GLY A 143 19.01 14.54 9.04
CA GLY A 143 18.57 14.30 10.41
C GLY A 143 17.06 14.07 10.50
N TYR A 144 16.59 13.83 11.72
CA TYR A 144 15.17 13.56 12.03
C TYR A 144 14.15 14.52 11.38
N GLU A 145 14.44 15.82 11.38
CA GLU A 145 13.53 16.85 10.84
C GLU A 145 13.47 16.90 9.32
N GLN A 146 14.39 16.20 8.63
CA GLN A 146 14.55 16.21 7.17
C GLN A 146 13.95 14.96 6.51
N ILE A 147 13.19 14.16 7.26
CA ILE A 147 12.60 12.90 6.79
C ILE A 147 11.08 13.07 6.71
N LEU A 148 10.53 12.95 5.49
CA LEU A 148 9.11 12.68 5.29
C LEU A 148 8.93 11.16 5.32
N TYR A 149 8.59 10.63 6.50
CA TYR A 149 8.39 9.21 6.73
C TYR A 149 6.95 8.83 6.46
N HIS A 150 6.72 7.84 5.61
CA HIS A 150 5.42 7.27 5.33
C HIS A 150 5.53 5.74 5.33
N VAL A 151 4.43 5.08 5.67
CA VAL A 151 4.35 3.62 5.65
C VAL A 151 3.35 3.17 4.62
N THR A 152 3.47 1.91 4.23
CA THR A 152 2.51 1.27 3.33
C THR A 152 1.23 0.87 4.04
N HIS A 153 1.23 0.84 5.38
CA HIS A 153 0.13 0.31 6.17
C HIS A 153 -0.10 -1.19 5.97
N ASN A 154 0.99 -1.95 5.88
CA ASN A 154 0.94 -3.35 5.49
C ASN A 154 0.42 -4.26 6.62
N HIS A 155 -0.71 -4.93 6.38
CA HIS A 155 -1.37 -5.84 7.32
C HIS A 155 -0.77 -7.24 7.36
N SER A 156 0.13 -7.58 6.44
CA SER A 156 0.90 -8.83 6.40
C SER A 156 2.34 -8.68 6.92
N SER A 157 2.64 -7.54 7.59
CA SER A 157 3.95 -7.22 8.17
C SER A 157 3.90 -7.19 9.70
N ALA A 158 4.92 -7.74 10.36
CA ALA A 158 5.02 -7.63 11.81
C ALA A 158 5.18 -6.17 12.26
N TYR A 159 4.56 -5.79 13.37
CA TYR A 159 4.81 -4.49 13.98
C TYR A 159 4.88 -4.54 15.51
N ALA A 160 6.11 -4.63 16.04
CA ALA A 160 6.40 -4.67 17.49
C ALA A 160 7.26 -3.48 17.96
N ALA A 161 7.12 -2.32 17.30
CA ALA A 161 7.96 -1.14 17.52
C ALA A 161 7.36 -0.07 18.46
N THR A 162 6.11 -0.24 18.92
CA THR A 162 5.40 0.78 19.71
C THR A 162 5.33 0.44 21.19
N LEU A 163 5.19 1.46 22.05
CA LEU A 163 4.79 1.28 23.46
C LEU A 163 3.31 1.59 23.71
N ALA A 164 2.55 1.99 22.68
CA ALA A 164 1.11 2.21 22.81
C ALA A 164 0.40 0.86 22.96
N VAL A 165 -0.13 0.59 24.16
CA VAL A 165 -0.53 -0.77 24.56
C VAL A 165 -1.80 -1.28 23.91
N GLY A 166 -2.64 -0.39 23.39
CA GLY A 166 -3.83 -0.76 22.61
C GLY A 166 -3.47 -1.38 21.27
N LEU A 167 -2.35 -0.95 20.67
CA LEU A 167 -1.84 -1.53 19.43
C LEU A 167 -1.36 -2.99 19.60
N PHE A 168 -1.06 -3.44 20.82
CA PHE A 168 -0.69 -4.84 21.09
C PHE A 168 -1.85 -5.83 20.85
N LEU A 169 -3.09 -5.34 20.74
CA LEU A 169 -4.27 -6.17 20.43
C LEU A 169 -4.42 -6.42 18.93
N PHE A 170 -4.04 -5.43 18.12
CA PHE A 170 -4.04 -5.52 16.66
C PHE A 170 -2.75 -6.20 16.16
N GLN A 171 -1.61 -5.81 16.72
CA GLN A 171 -0.29 -6.33 16.39
C GLN A 171 0.23 -7.21 17.54
N ASP A 172 1.52 -7.17 17.86
CA ASP A 172 2.11 -7.87 19.00
C ASP A 172 2.74 -6.89 20.00
N VAL A 173 3.16 -7.41 21.14
CA VAL A 173 3.80 -6.65 22.21
C VAL A 173 5.16 -6.13 21.76
N PHE A 174 5.49 -4.91 22.20
CA PHE A 174 6.81 -4.30 22.00
C PHE A 174 7.98 -5.27 22.20
N ASP A 175 8.87 -5.33 21.21
CA ASP A 175 10.15 -6.02 21.29
C ASP A 175 11.30 -5.07 20.94
N ALA A 176 12.22 -4.88 21.89
CA ALA A 176 13.37 -4.00 21.72
C ALA A 176 14.31 -4.44 20.58
N ARG A 177 14.34 -5.74 20.25
CA ARG A 177 15.14 -6.27 19.14
C ARG A 177 14.53 -5.86 17.80
N PHE A 178 13.21 -6.01 17.67
CA PHE A 178 12.45 -5.56 16.50
C PHE A 178 12.64 -4.06 16.30
N PHE A 179 12.34 -3.26 17.33
CA PHE A 179 12.46 -1.81 17.30
C PHE A 179 13.85 -1.33 16.83
N GLU A 180 14.91 -1.88 17.43
CA GLU A 180 16.28 -1.48 17.09
C GLU A 180 16.68 -1.94 15.68
N ASN A 181 16.30 -3.16 15.27
CA ASN A 181 16.59 -3.66 13.93
C ASN A 181 15.90 -2.82 12.86
N GLN A 182 14.60 -2.55 13.00
CA GLN A 182 13.85 -1.73 12.05
C GLN A 182 14.42 -0.31 11.96
N ALA A 183 14.75 0.34 13.08
CA ALA A 183 15.37 1.66 13.05
C ALA A 183 16.71 1.68 12.32
N ARG A 184 17.54 0.64 12.48
CA ARG A 184 18.81 0.50 11.75
C ARG A 184 18.61 0.30 10.26
N LYS A 185 17.62 -0.51 9.85
CA LYS A 185 17.28 -0.72 8.43
C LYS A 185 16.74 0.54 7.75
N MET A 186 15.92 1.31 8.45
CA MET A 186 15.44 2.61 7.99
C MET A 186 16.59 3.61 7.83
N ALA A 187 17.50 3.70 8.81
CA ALA A 187 18.69 4.56 8.71
C ALA A 187 19.62 4.11 7.57
N GLU A 188 19.83 2.79 7.41
CA GLU A 188 20.64 2.20 6.34
C GLU A 188 20.10 2.57 4.96
N ALA A 189 18.77 2.62 4.76
CA ALA A 189 18.17 3.03 3.50
C ALA A 189 18.51 4.48 3.14
N ILE A 190 18.42 5.40 4.11
CA ILE A 190 18.76 6.82 3.94
C ILE A 190 20.25 7.00 3.70
N GLU A 191 21.11 6.35 4.48
CA GLU A 191 22.57 6.41 4.29
C GLU A 191 22.98 5.86 2.91
N THR A 192 22.36 4.76 2.47
CA THR A 192 22.59 4.18 1.14
C THR A 192 22.15 5.13 0.04
N ALA A 193 20.98 5.76 0.18
CA ALA A 193 20.50 6.76 -0.77
C ALA A 193 21.45 7.98 -0.83
N ALA A 194 21.86 8.51 0.32
CA ALA A 194 22.76 9.66 0.40
C ALA A 194 24.16 9.36 -0.16
N ALA A 195 24.69 8.17 0.07
CA ALA A 195 25.97 7.72 -0.50
C ALA A 195 25.93 7.60 -2.04
N ASN A 196 24.73 7.41 -2.61
CA ASN A 196 24.48 7.24 -4.04
C ASN A 196 23.92 8.52 -4.72
N LEU A 197 24.13 9.70 -4.15
CA LEU A 197 23.72 10.97 -4.75
C LEU A 197 24.41 11.21 -6.11
N LYS A 198 23.60 11.40 -7.15
CA LYS A 198 24.05 11.70 -8.52
C LYS A 198 23.36 12.95 -9.05
N PRO A 199 23.99 13.70 -9.98
CA PRO A 199 23.28 14.75 -10.72
C PRO A 199 22.00 14.19 -11.33
N ALA A 200 20.87 14.90 -11.17
CA ALA A 200 19.58 14.36 -11.56
C ALA A 200 18.63 15.41 -12.13
N ARG A 201 17.63 14.94 -12.89
CA ARG A 201 16.43 15.70 -13.24
C ARG A 201 15.20 14.98 -12.72
N MET A 202 14.13 15.73 -12.50
CA MET A 202 12.83 15.22 -12.07
C MET A 202 11.73 15.73 -13.01
N GLY A 203 10.75 14.87 -13.31
CA GLY A 203 9.47 15.25 -13.90
C GLY A 203 8.34 14.55 -13.17
N ALA A 204 7.12 15.08 -13.26
CA ALA A 204 5.96 14.54 -12.56
C ALA A 204 4.66 14.71 -13.34
N THR A 205 3.73 13.79 -13.14
CA THR A 205 2.37 13.89 -13.67
C THR A 205 1.37 13.23 -12.72
N GLN A 206 0.10 13.58 -12.88
CA GLN A 206 -1.02 12.87 -12.29
C GLN A 206 -1.87 12.33 -13.44
N ILE A 207 -2.34 11.09 -13.31
CA ILE A 207 -3.33 10.48 -14.19
C ILE A 207 -4.47 9.90 -13.36
N GLN A 208 -5.60 9.63 -13.99
CA GLN A 208 -6.72 8.95 -13.33
C GLN A 208 -6.50 7.44 -13.42
N HIS A 209 -6.61 6.75 -12.29
CA HIS A 209 -6.68 5.28 -12.19
C HIS A 209 -7.92 4.94 -11.35
N ARG A 210 -8.63 3.86 -11.68
CA ARG A 210 -9.90 3.50 -11.01
C ARG A 210 -9.96 2.06 -10.54
N VAL A 211 -9.34 1.16 -11.29
CA VAL A 211 -9.29 -0.25 -10.92
C VAL A 211 -8.58 -0.35 -9.59
N TYR A 212 -9.08 -1.23 -8.71
CA TYR A 212 -8.43 -1.53 -7.45
C TYR A 212 -8.33 -0.30 -6.52
N LYS A 213 -9.40 0.52 -6.49
CA LYS A 213 -9.66 1.57 -5.49
C LYS A 213 -11.13 1.98 -5.40
N GLY A 214 -11.73 1.76 -4.24
CA GLY A 214 -13.15 1.97 -3.97
C GLY A 214 -13.33 2.49 -2.56
N ASN A 215 -14.51 3.02 -2.28
CA ASN A 215 -14.84 3.61 -0.99
C ASN A 215 -15.43 2.59 -0.03
N ILE A 216 -14.59 2.02 0.83
CA ILE A 216 -14.99 0.98 1.77
C ILE A 216 -15.94 1.45 2.87
N VAL A 217 -16.01 2.77 3.12
CA VAL A 217 -17.02 3.33 4.04
C VAL A 217 -18.43 2.98 3.55
N ARG A 218 -18.61 2.91 2.23
CA ARG A 218 -19.85 2.60 1.51
C ARG A 218 -21.01 3.51 1.91
N THR A 219 -22.17 3.28 1.29
CA THR A 219 -23.39 4.05 1.55
C THR A 219 -23.94 3.71 2.93
N ALA A 220 -24.35 4.73 3.70
CA ALA A 220 -24.96 4.58 5.01
C ALA A 220 -26.15 5.53 5.19
N THR A 221 -26.92 5.32 6.25
CA THR A 221 -27.98 6.25 6.68
C THR A 221 -27.52 6.94 7.96
N ALA A 222 -27.61 8.27 8.02
CA ALA A 222 -27.33 9.04 9.23
C ALA A 222 -28.40 8.82 10.32
N ASP A 223 -28.08 9.17 11.56
CA ASP A 223 -28.98 9.05 12.71
C ASP A 223 -30.26 9.90 12.55
N ASP A 224 -30.20 11.00 11.79
CA ASP A 224 -31.36 11.84 11.43
C ASP A 224 -32.15 11.33 10.18
N GLY A 225 -31.78 10.17 9.64
CA GLY A 225 -32.39 9.52 8.48
C GLY A 225 -31.88 10.02 7.12
N THR A 226 -31.02 11.04 7.08
CA THR A 226 -30.49 11.59 5.82
C THR A 226 -29.42 10.67 5.19
N PRO A 227 -29.11 10.84 3.89
CA PRO A 227 -28.04 10.09 3.23
C PRO A 227 -26.65 10.33 3.88
N ALA A 228 -25.86 9.27 4.07
CA ALA A 228 -24.51 9.34 4.64
C ALA A 228 -23.54 8.32 4.00
N GLY A 229 -22.27 8.35 4.43
CA GLY A 229 -21.21 7.58 3.79
C GLY A 229 -21.02 8.00 2.33
N TYR A 230 -20.49 7.09 1.52
CA TYR A 230 -20.08 7.39 0.15
C TYR A 230 -20.47 6.30 -0.84
N PRO A 231 -20.74 6.63 -2.13
CA PRO A 231 -20.77 5.63 -3.19
C PRO A 231 -19.45 4.86 -3.30
N LEU A 232 -19.50 3.60 -3.74
CA LEU A 232 -18.31 2.75 -3.86
C LEU A 232 -17.25 3.35 -4.81
N GLU A 233 -17.65 3.95 -5.92
CA GLU A 233 -16.71 4.48 -6.92
C GLU A 233 -16.19 5.89 -6.59
N TYR A 234 -16.58 6.49 -5.45
CA TYR A 234 -16.09 7.82 -5.05
C TYR A 234 -14.78 7.72 -4.25
N ASN A 235 -13.67 8.21 -4.81
CA ASN A 235 -12.40 8.34 -4.09
C ASN A 235 -11.47 9.37 -4.76
N ASP A 236 -10.28 9.59 -4.21
CA ASP A 236 -9.21 10.29 -4.94
C ASP A 236 -8.57 9.34 -5.97
N HIS A 237 -9.09 9.32 -7.19
CA HIS A 237 -8.58 8.50 -8.30
C HIS A 237 -7.28 9.05 -8.94
N GLY A 238 -6.68 10.10 -8.37
CA GLY A 238 -5.47 10.73 -8.86
C GLY A 238 -4.17 9.96 -8.56
N LEU A 239 -3.73 9.12 -9.50
CA LEU A 239 -2.42 8.46 -9.43
C LEU A 239 -1.29 9.44 -9.77
N VAL A 240 -0.48 9.80 -8.78
CA VAL A 240 0.68 10.69 -8.96
C VAL A 240 1.95 9.88 -9.20
N VAL A 241 2.71 10.25 -10.24
CA VAL A 241 4.00 9.63 -10.57
C VAL A 241 5.09 10.68 -10.69
N LEU A 242 6.17 10.52 -9.92
CA LEU A 242 7.42 11.27 -10.04
C LEU A 242 8.50 10.36 -10.61
N ARG A 243 9.24 10.87 -11.60
CA ARG A 243 10.36 10.16 -12.22
C ARG A 243 11.65 10.95 -12.05
N PHE A 244 12.68 10.25 -11.59
CA PHE A 244 14.04 10.77 -11.49
C PHE A 244 14.96 10.08 -12.48
N ASP A 245 15.76 10.84 -13.22
CA ASP A 245 16.81 10.31 -14.10
C ASP A 245 18.20 10.75 -13.63
N ASP A 246 19.17 9.84 -13.68
CA ASP A 246 20.60 10.04 -13.53
C ASP A 246 21.17 10.80 -14.73
N LEU A 247 21.76 11.97 -14.47
CA LEU A 247 22.41 12.85 -15.43
C LEU A 247 23.95 12.79 -15.36
N SER A 248 24.53 11.73 -14.79
CA SER A 248 25.98 11.52 -14.83
C SER A 248 26.54 11.46 -16.25
N ASP A 249 25.75 10.95 -17.21
CA ASP A 249 25.92 11.14 -18.65
C ASP A 249 24.70 11.87 -19.23
N PRO A 250 24.74 13.21 -19.38
CA PRO A 250 23.60 13.97 -19.89
C PRO A 250 23.18 13.62 -21.32
N ALA A 251 24.06 12.99 -22.11
CA ALA A 251 23.71 12.54 -23.46
C ALA A 251 22.87 11.24 -23.45
N HIS A 252 22.95 10.48 -22.36
CA HIS A 252 22.20 9.23 -22.15
C HIS A 252 21.65 9.16 -20.72
N PRO A 253 20.65 9.99 -20.37
CA PRO A 253 20.01 9.92 -19.06
C PRO A 253 19.49 8.51 -18.79
N ARG A 254 19.70 8.01 -17.56
CA ARG A 254 19.22 6.68 -17.15
C ARG A 254 18.19 6.82 -16.05
N PRO A 255 17.14 5.98 -16.01
CA PRO A 255 16.25 5.90 -14.86
C PRO A 255 17.01 5.74 -13.55
N LEU A 256 16.61 6.50 -12.53
CA LEU A 256 17.23 6.46 -11.20
C LEU A 256 16.24 6.00 -10.12
N ALA A 257 15.03 6.56 -10.11
CA ALA A 257 13.97 6.18 -9.17
C ALA A 257 12.60 6.58 -9.72
N THR A 258 11.58 5.84 -9.30
CA THR A 258 10.16 6.17 -9.50
C THR A 258 9.53 6.35 -8.12
N TRP A 259 8.82 7.43 -7.90
CA TRP A 259 7.99 7.61 -6.71
C TRP A 259 6.54 7.74 -7.10
N ILE A 260 5.63 7.12 -6.33
CA ILE A 260 4.20 7.21 -6.57
C ILE A 260 3.42 7.56 -5.30
N ASN A 261 2.24 8.14 -5.50
CA ASN A 261 1.23 8.26 -4.46
C ASN A 261 -0.07 7.63 -4.95
N TRP A 262 -0.60 6.71 -4.16
CA TRP A 262 -1.85 6.01 -4.40
C TRP A 262 -2.40 5.51 -3.07
N GLY A 263 -3.66 5.82 -2.74
CA GLY A 263 -4.36 5.24 -1.60
C GLY A 263 -4.95 3.87 -1.94
N GLU A 264 -4.53 2.83 -1.22
CA GLU A 264 -5.15 1.48 -1.22
C GLU A 264 -4.69 0.71 0.04
N HIS A 265 -5.61 0.12 0.79
CA HIS A 265 -5.26 -0.73 1.94
C HIS A 265 -4.53 -2.00 1.49
N PRO A 266 -3.32 -2.30 2.02
CA PRO A 266 -2.66 -3.59 1.80
C PRO A 266 -3.23 -4.66 2.74
N GLU A 267 -4.47 -5.06 2.44
CA GLU A 267 -5.28 -6.05 3.16
C GLU A 267 -5.74 -7.19 2.21
N SER A 268 -5.05 -7.40 1.09
CA SER A 268 -5.47 -8.38 0.08
C SER A 268 -5.26 -9.82 0.54
N LEU A 269 -4.43 -10.02 1.57
CA LEU A 269 -4.05 -11.32 2.11
C LEU A 269 -4.67 -11.55 3.49
N ASP A 270 -5.57 -12.53 3.54
CA ASP A 270 -6.06 -13.13 4.79
C ASP A 270 -4.96 -13.88 5.54
N PRO A 271 -5.13 -14.18 6.85
CA PRO A 271 -4.04 -14.70 7.66
C PRO A 271 -3.47 -16.02 7.15
N HIS A 272 -2.17 -15.98 6.81
CA HIS A 272 -1.43 -17.11 6.24
C HIS A 272 -0.08 -17.38 6.92
N ASP A 273 0.23 -16.65 8.00
CA ASP A 273 1.44 -16.77 8.83
C ASP A 273 2.79 -16.70 8.08
N LEU A 274 2.84 -15.96 6.96
CA LEU A 274 4.09 -15.62 6.27
C LEU A 274 4.22 -14.10 6.19
N HIS A 275 5.42 -13.56 6.36
CA HIS A 275 5.62 -12.13 6.08
C HIS A 275 5.41 -11.84 4.58
N SER A 276 4.65 -10.79 4.26
CA SER A 276 4.40 -10.38 2.89
C SER A 276 4.27 -8.87 2.77
N ALA A 277 4.72 -8.31 1.65
CA ALA A 277 4.49 -6.94 1.21
C ALA A 277 3.09 -6.71 0.61
N ASP A 278 2.19 -7.70 0.70
CA ASP A 278 0.85 -7.66 0.10
C ASP A 278 0.91 -7.30 -1.41
N PHE A 279 0.00 -6.47 -1.93
CA PHE A 279 -0.01 -6.02 -3.32
C PHE A 279 1.25 -5.25 -3.74
N LEU A 280 2.01 -4.69 -2.79
CA LEU A 280 3.22 -3.94 -3.10
C LEU A 280 4.37 -4.82 -3.58
N GLY A 281 4.45 -6.08 -3.12
CA GLY A 281 5.43 -7.04 -3.64
C GLY A 281 5.36 -7.19 -5.17
N PRO A 282 4.20 -7.58 -5.74
CA PRO A 282 4.00 -7.62 -7.19
C PRO A 282 4.06 -6.26 -7.86
N LEU A 283 3.52 -5.19 -7.27
CA LEU A 283 3.58 -3.85 -7.86
C LEU A 283 5.03 -3.39 -8.10
N GLU A 284 5.86 -3.47 -7.06
CA GLU A 284 7.27 -3.09 -7.11
C GLU A 284 8.01 -3.95 -8.14
N ARG A 285 7.80 -5.27 -8.16
CA ARG A 285 8.41 -6.16 -9.16
C ARG A 285 8.06 -5.74 -10.59
N MET A 286 6.78 -5.54 -10.89
CA MET A 286 6.31 -5.22 -12.24
C MET A 286 6.87 -3.88 -12.73
N VAL A 287 6.71 -2.83 -11.91
CA VAL A 287 7.16 -1.48 -12.26
C VAL A 287 8.69 -1.41 -12.39
N GLU A 288 9.43 -2.07 -11.50
CA GLU A 288 10.90 -2.05 -11.55
C GLU A 288 11.45 -2.78 -12.76
N ARG A 289 10.89 -3.93 -13.12
CA ARG A 289 11.29 -4.68 -14.33
C ARG A 289 11.03 -3.87 -15.60
N GLU A 290 9.92 -3.13 -15.67
CA GLU A 290 9.55 -2.37 -16.86
C GLU A 290 10.22 -1.01 -16.97
N THR A 291 10.45 -0.32 -15.86
CA THR A 291 11.07 1.02 -15.85
C THR A 291 12.59 0.97 -15.68
N GLY A 292 13.12 -0.13 -15.13
CA GLY A 292 14.54 -0.27 -14.76
C GLY A 292 14.96 0.61 -13.58
N ALA A 293 14.00 1.11 -12.78
CA ALA A 293 14.25 1.99 -11.64
C ALA A 293 13.47 1.53 -10.40
N PRO A 294 14.06 1.57 -9.19
CA PRO A 294 13.34 1.25 -7.95
C PRO A 294 12.08 2.09 -7.77
N LEU A 295 10.99 1.44 -7.32
CA LEU A 295 9.72 2.10 -6.98
C LEU A 295 9.71 2.51 -5.50
N VAL A 296 9.28 3.72 -5.18
CA VAL A 296 9.02 4.17 -3.81
C VAL A 296 7.56 4.60 -3.71
N PHE A 297 6.76 3.79 -3.02
CA PHE A 297 5.33 4.00 -2.84
C PHE A 297 5.03 4.90 -1.65
N SER A 298 3.93 5.65 -1.72
CA SER A 298 3.35 6.35 -0.58
C SER A 298 1.83 6.26 -0.62
N GLN A 299 1.21 6.27 0.56
CA GLN A 299 -0.25 6.22 0.69
C GLN A 299 -0.89 7.58 0.40
N GLY A 300 -2.05 7.55 -0.24
CA GLY A 300 -2.97 8.69 -0.38
C GLY A 300 -4.07 8.66 0.69
N ASP A 301 -5.32 8.71 0.25
CA ASP A 301 -6.59 8.53 0.97
C ASP A 301 -6.86 7.07 1.42
N VAL A 302 -5.82 6.41 1.93
CA VAL A 302 -5.88 5.00 2.36
C VAL A 302 -7.07 4.71 3.26
N GLY A 303 -7.42 5.57 4.22
CA GLY A 303 -8.49 5.34 5.20
C GLY A 303 -9.90 5.17 4.61
N SER A 304 -10.09 5.47 3.32
CA SER A 304 -11.30 5.15 2.56
C SER A 304 -11.09 4.26 1.34
N ALA A 305 -9.86 3.83 1.03
CA ALA A 305 -9.53 3.11 -0.19
C ALA A 305 -9.37 1.60 0.03
N GLU A 306 -10.32 0.83 -0.51
CA GLU A 306 -10.28 -0.63 -0.64
C GLU A 306 -11.34 -1.09 -1.66
N SER A 307 -11.12 -2.23 -2.32
CA SER A 307 -12.06 -2.82 -3.29
C SER A 307 -12.31 -1.89 -4.49
N SER A 308 -13.17 -2.24 -5.45
CA SER A 308 -13.75 -1.32 -6.46
C SER A 308 -14.71 -2.08 -7.37
N GLY A 309 -15.78 -1.41 -7.82
CA GLY A 309 -16.79 -1.94 -8.73
C GLY A 309 -17.64 -3.09 -8.21
N ASP A 310 -18.25 -3.79 -9.15
CA ASP A 310 -19.05 -4.97 -8.89
C ASP A 310 -18.16 -6.22 -8.94
N ASP A 311 -18.12 -6.97 -7.83
CA ASP A 311 -17.30 -8.18 -7.68
C ASP A 311 -17.62 -9.26 -8.72
N ALA A 312 -18.78 -9.15 -9.40
CA ALA A 312 -19.16 -10.06 -10.45
C ALA A 312 -18.57 -9.70 -11.82
N GLU A 313 -17.98 -8.51 -12.02
CA GLU A 313 -17.53 -8.08 -13.35
C GLU A 313 -16.23 -8.78 -13.78
N LEU A 314 -16.10 -9.08 -15.07
CA LEU A 314 -14.83 -9.48 -15.69
C LEU A 314 -14.26 -8.28 -16.47
N LEU A 315 -12.97 -8.00 -16.27
CA LEU A 315 -12.27 -6.88 -16.90
C LEU A 315 -11.39 -7.33 -18.06
N ALA A 316 -11.55 -6.62 -19.18
CA ALA A 316 -10.64 -6.63 -20.31
C ALA A 316 -9.31 -5.95 -19.93
N ASP A 317 -8.30 -6.07 -20.78
CA ASP A 317 -6.98 -5.48 -20.52
C ASP A 317 -6.98 -3.95 -20.50
N ASP A 318 -7.96 -3.32 -21.14
CA ASP A 318 -8.18 -1.87 -21.07
C ASP A 318 -9.04 -1.43 -19.88
N ALA A 319 -9.28 -2.37 -18.94
CA ALA A 319 -10.14 -2.24 -17.77
C ALA A 319 -11.64 -2.03 -18.08
N SER A 320 -12.09 -2.27 -19.31
CA SER A 320 -13.52 -2.27 -19.61
C SER A 320 -14.20 -3.57 -19.16
N VAL A 321 -15.45 -3.47 -18.72
CA VAL A 321 -16.26 -4.65 -18.37
C VAL A 321 -16.58 -5.44 -19.65
N CYS A 322 -16.11 -6.69 -19.69
CA CYS A 322 -16.31 -7.61 -20.83
C CYS A 322 -17.11 -8.86 -20.46
N GLY A 323 -17.48 -9.04 -19.19
CA GLY A 323 -18.23 -10.21 -18.77
C GLY A 323 -18.73 -10.08 -17.33
N ARG A 324 -19.39 -11.15 -16.86
CA ARG A 324 -19.99 -11.23 -15.53
C ARG A 324 -19.99 -12.66 -15.01
N TRP A 325 -19.56 -12.83 -13.76
CA TRP A 325 -19.56 -14.05 -12.98
C TRP A 325 -19.91 -13.76 -11.52
N SER A 326 -21.19 -13.89 -11.16
CA SER A 326 -21.64 -13.71 -9.77
C SER A 326 -21.06 -14.76 -8.82
N SER A 327 -20.88 -14.40 -7.56
CA SER A 327 -20.31 -15.28 -6.52
C SER A 327 -21.14 -16.53 -6.22
N ASP A 328 -22.43 -16.54 -6.57
CA ASP A 328 -23.34 -17.69 -6.42
C ASP A 328 -23.41 -18.58 -7.67
N ALA A 329 -22.71 -18.24 -8.75
CA ALA A 329 -22.71 -18.99 -10.00
C ALA A 329 -21.49 -19.93 -10.12
N GLU A 330 -21.72 -21.17 -10.57
CA GLU A 330 -20.65 -22.15 -10.83
C GLU A 330 -19.82 -21.81 -12.08
N THR A 331 -20.36 -21.00 -13.00
CA THR A 331 -19.71 -20.57 -14.25
C THR A 331 -20.13 -19.13 -14.58
N PRO A 332 -19.35 -18.38 -15.39
CA PRO A 332 -19.73 -17.05 -15.83
C PRO A 332 -21.14 -16.99 -16.43
N GLU A 333 -21.90 -15.96 -16.08
CA GLU A 333 -23.22 -15.68 -16.64
C GLU A 333 -23.11 -15.12 -18.07
N SER A 334 -22.04 -14.37 -18.32
CA SER A 334 -21.63 -13.86 -19.63
C SER A 334 -20.12 -13.68 -19.66
N ASP A 335 -19.49 -14.00 -20.79
CA ASP A 335 -18.05 -13.83 -21.00
C ASP A 335 -17.81 -13.45 -22.46
N ASP A 336 -17.78 -12.14 -22.73
CA ASP A 336 -17.43 -11.56 -24.03
C ASP A 336 -15.95 -11.12 -24.06
N CYS A 337 -15.15 -11.51 -23.06
CA CYS A 337 -13.75 -11.15 -22.94
C CYS A 337 -12.91 -11.83 -24.04
N ALA A 338 -11.89 -11.12 -24.53
CA ALA A 338 -10.93 -11.75 -25.44
C ALA A 338 -10.15 -12.85 -24.70
N PHE A 339 -9.71 -13.89 -25.44
CA PHE A 339 -8.93 -14.95 -24.82
C PHE A 339 -7.64 -14.39 -24.22
N GLY A 340 -7.42 -14.68 -22.94
CA GLY A 340 -6.29 -14.16 -22.18
C GLY A 340 -6.56 -12.86 -21.43
N GLU A 341 -7.79 -12.35 -21.51
CA GLU A 341 -8.35 -11.25 -20.72
C GLU A 341 -9.54 -11.77 -19.88
N GLY A 342 -10.17 -10.91 -19.07
CA GLY A 342 -11.30 -11.29 -18.23
C GLY A 342 -10.90 -11.51 -16.78
N VAL A 343 -10.08 -10.60 -16.23
CA VAL A 343 -9.75 -10.64 -14.80
C VAL A 343 -10.99 -10.27 -14.01
N LEU A 344 -11.41 -11.14 -13.09
CA LEU A 344 -12.55 -10.89 -12.22
C LEU A 344 -12.30 -9.68 -11.31
N ARG A 345 -13.25 -8.75 -11.21
CA ARG A 345 -13.16 -7.50 -10.44
C ARG A 345 -13.44 -7.72 -8.94
N ASP A 346 -12.88 -8.78 -8.39
CA ASP A 346 -13.00 -9.13 -6.98
C ASP A 346 -11.61 -9.25 -6.37
N TRP A 347 -11.32 -8.44 -5.37
CA TRP A 347 -9.94 -8.12 -5.00
C TRP A 347 -9.69 -8.12 -3.49
N ALA A 348 -10.69 -7.78 -2.69
CA ALA A 348 -10.53 -7.55 -1.27
C ALA A 348 -10.50 -8.91 -0.56
N HIS A 349 -9.42 -9.20 0.15
CA HIS A 349 -9.21 -10.49 0.84
C HIS A 349 -9.21 -11.74 -0.07
N GLU A 350 -8.97 -11.57 -1.38
CA GLU A 350 -9.04 -12.66 -2.37
C GLU A 350 -7.70 -13.38 -2.63
N GLY A 351 -6.74 -13.20 -1.73
CA GLY A 351 -5.46 -13.88 -1.77
C GLY A 351 -4.51 -13.36 -2.86
N TYR A 352 -3.31 -13.92 -2.87
CA TYR A 352 -2.19 -13.32 -3.60
C TYR A 352 -2.32 -13.38 -5.12
N VAL A 353 -2.89 -14.47 -5.62
CA VAL A 353 -3.06 -14.76 -7.04
C VAL A 353 -3.91 -13.68 -7.68
N GLN A 354 -5.04 -13.41 -7.03
CA GLN A 354 -5.99 -12.42 -7.48
C GLN A 354 -5.35 -11.04 -7.35
N THR A 355 -4.84 -10.68 -6.17
CA THR A 355 -4.08 -9.44 -5.95
C THR A 355 -3.09 -9.10 -7.07
N GLU A 356 -2.31 -10.08 -7.53
CA GLU A 356 -1.33 -9.86 -8.60
C GLU A 356 -1.95 -9.55 -9.96
N ARG A 357 -3.07 -10.19 -10.33
CA ARG A 357 -3.77 -9.85 -11.60
C ARG A 357 -4.28 -8.41 -11.59
N ASN A 358 -4.66 -7.92 -10.41
CA ASN A 358 -5.36 -6.65 -10.24
C ASN A 358 -4.36 -5.52 -10.21
N VAL A 359 -3.31 -5.68 -9.42
CA VAL A 359 -2.25 -4.70 -9.27
C VAL A 359 -1.50 -4.47 -10.58
N ARG A 360 -1.62 -5.40 -11.54
CA ARG A 360 -1.08 -5.21 -12.88
C ARG A 360 -1.71 -4.02 -13.60
N PHE A 361 -3.01 -3.76 -13.44
CA PHE A 361 -3.66 -2.56 -13.99
C PHE A 361 -3.03 -1.28 -13.44
N LEU A 362 -2.76 -1.24 -12.13
CA LEU A 362 -2.06 -0.13 -11.49
C LEU A 362 -0.63 0.00 -12.02
N ALA A 363 0.10 -1.11 -12.18
CA ALA A 363 1.46 -1.11 -12.73
C ALA A 363 1.51 -0.55 -14.16
N ASP A 364 0.57 -0.94 -15.03
CA ASP A 364 0.47 -0.41 -16.40
C ASP A 364 0.27 1.10 -16.43
N ASP A 365 -0.58 1.59 -15.54
CA ASP A 365 -0.91 3.01 -15.43
C ASP A 365 0.29 3.81 -14.93
N ILE A 366 1.04 3.28 -13.95
CA ILE A 366 2.31 3.87 -13.50
C ILE A 366 3.31 3.91 -14.64
N VAL A 367 3.51 2.81 -15.37
CA VAL A 367 4.48 2.72 -16.47
C VAL A 367 4.09 3.65 -17.62
N ARG A 368 2.79 3.79 -17.90
CA ARG A 368 2.26 4.75 -18.87
C ARG A 368 2.54 6.19 -18.46
N ALA A 369 2.23 6.57 -17.22
CA ALA A 369 2.51 7.91 -16.70
C ALA A 369 4.03 8.20 -16.68
N TRP A 370 4.83 7.23 -16.26
CA TRP A 370 6.29 7.30 -16.25
C TRP A 370 6.90 7.50 -17.65
N THR A 371 6.32 6.82 -18.65
CA THR A 371 6.71 6.95 -20.06
C THR A 371 6.27 8.29 -20.64
N ALA A 372 5.09 8.79 -20.28
CA ALA A 372 4.61 10.11 -20.66
C ALA A 372 5.58 11.20 -20.17
N ILE A 373 6.03 11.13 -18.90
CA ILE A 373 7.06 12.02 -18.37
C ILE A 373 8.36 11.92 -19.20
N GLY A 374 8.80 10.69 -19.48
CA GLY A 374 9.98 10.39 -20.30
C GLY A 374 9.96 11.03 -21.70
N THR A 375 8.77 11.18 -22.29
CA THR A 375 8.55 11.75 -23.62
C THR A 375 8.21 13.25 -23.60
N GLY A 376 8.19 13.87 -22.41
CA GLY A 376 7.93 15.30 -22.22
C GLY A 376 6.45 15.67 -22.09
N VAL A 377 5.56 14.69 -21.94
CA VAL A 377 4.14 14.87 -21.63
C VAL A 377 3.96 14.74 -20.12
N ALA A 378 4.09 15.85 -19.40
CA ALA A 378 4.05 15.88 -17.93
C ALA A 378 3.45 17.20 -17.42
N LEU A 379 2.74 17.14 -16.28
CA LEU A 379 2.28 18.31 -15.55
C LEU A 379 3.46 19.17 -15.08
N ILE A 380 4.50 18.51 -14.56
CA ILE A 380 5.80 19.10 -14.23
C ILE A 380 6.82 18.57 -15.26
N PRO A 381 7.22 19.40 -16.24
CA PRO A 381 8.24 19.02 -17.21
C PRO A 381 9.57 18.70 -16.53
N TYR A 382 10.41 17.90 -17.21
CA TYR A 382 11.74 17.63 -16.70
C TYR A 382 12.50 18.90 -16.37
N THR A 383 12.92 18.99 -15.12
CA THR A 383 13.78 20.05 -14.64
C THR A 383 14.93 19.46 -13.82
N ALA A 384 16.12 19.99 -14.03
CA ALA A 384 17.25 19.81 -13.12
C ALA A 384 17.46 21.08 -12.28
N ASP A 385 16.53 22.04 -12.33
CA ASP A 385 16.63 23.31 -11.64
C ASP A 385 15.44 23.47 -10.68
N PHE A 386 15.64 23.03 -9.44
CA PHE A 386 14.67 23.20 -8.37
C PHE A 386 15.33 23.20 -7.01
N ASP A 387 14.70 23.92 -6.08
CA ASP A 387 15.02 23.88 -4.67
C ASP A 387 14.16 22.84 -3.95
N VAL A 388 14.67 22.36 -2.82
CA VAL A 388 13.90 21.57 -1.87
C VAL A 388 13.82 22.28 -0.53
N ASP A 389 12.68 22.20 0.13
CA ASP A 389 12.53 22.71 1.50
C ASP A 389 11.50 21.89 2.27
N MET A 390 11.68 21.76 3.57
CA MET A 390 10.82 20.94 4.42
C MET A 390 10.53 21.67 5.73
N LEU A 391 9.29 21.52 6.21
CA LEU A 391 8.85 22.04 7.49
C LEU A 391 8.08 20.95 8.24
N THR A 392 8.57 20.63 9.44
CA THR A 392 7.90 19.75 10.40
C THR A 392 7.40 20.61 11.56
N VAL A 393 6.14 20.42 11.96
CA VAL A 393 5.51 21.13 13.08
C VAL A 393 4.83 20.13 14.00
N TRP A 394 5.06 20.31 15.29
CA TRP A 394 4.35 19.63 16.36
C TRP A 394 3.18 20.49 16.82
N THR A 395 1.98 20.18 16.34
CA THR A 395 0.77 20.94 16.70
C THR A 395 0.10 20.29 17.91
N PRO A 396 -0.35 21.07 18.92
CA PRO A 396 -1.19 20.53 19.98
C PRO A 396 -2.52 20.01 19.42
N GLY A 397 -3.35 19.41 20.28
CA GLY A 397 -4.77 19.23 19.97
C GLY A 397 -5.55 20.55 19.97
N PRO A 398 -6.77 20.57 19.41
CA PRO A 398 -7.69 21.70 19.47
C PRO A 398 -7.98 22.18 20.90
N VAL A 399 -8.36 23.46 21.05
CA VAL A 399 -8.73 24.03 22.35
C VAL A 399 -9.99 23.36 22.92
N SER A 400 -10.93 22.98 22.06
CA SER A 400 -12.15 22.28 22.44
C SER A 400 -11.93 20.80 22.79
N HIS A 401 -10.84 20.22 22.30
CA HIS A 401 -10.53 18.79 22.44
C HIS A 401 -9.00 18.58 22.54
N PRO A 402 -8.38 18.90 23.69
CA PRO A 402 -6.93 19.06 23.81
C PRO A 402 -6.15 17.75 23.99
N TYR A 403 -6.79 16.60 23.75
CA TYR A 403 -6.22 15.27 23.93
C TYR A 403 -6.75 14.33 22.85
N PRO A 404 -5.98 13.36 22.33
CA PRO A 404 -6.52 12.37 21.42
C PRO A 404 -7.44 11.39 22.15
N SER A 405 -8.49 10.93 21.49
CA SER A 405 -9.54 10.09 22.04
C SER A 405 -9.97 8.95 21.11
N VAL A 406 -10.66 7.98 21.70
CA VAL A 406 -11.31 6.86 21.01
C VAL A 406 -12.79 6.74 21.39
N SER A 407 -13.50 5.85 20.68
CA SER A 407 -14.92 5.52 20.82
C SER A 407 -15.88 6.58 20.31
N ASN A 408 -15.70 7.84 20.71
CA ASN A 408 -16.43 8.98 20.14
C ASN A 408 -17.95 8.72 20.00
N CYS A 409 -18.58 8.16 21.03
CA CYS A 409 -19.97 7.70 21.01
C CYS A 409 -20.96 8.86 20.83
N VAL A 410 -21.99 8.68 19.99
CA VAL A 410 -23.14 9.61 19.90
C VAL A 410 -23.90 9.67 21.23
N THR A 411 -24.03 10.89 21.80
CA THR A 411 -24.73 11.17 23.05
C THR A 411 -26.23 10.94 22.93
N GLU A 412 -26.86 11.40 21.84
CA GLU A 412 -28.30 11.27 21.63
C GLU A 412 -28.77 9.81 21.67
N THR A 413 -28.09 8.91 20.98
CA THR A 413 -28.40 7.46 20.96
C THR A 413 -28.33 6.85 22.36
N THR A 414 -27.36 7.28 23.18
CA THR A 414 -27.24 6.85 24.58
C THR A 414 -28.40 7.34 25.43
N VAL A 415 -28.78 8.60 25.21
CA VAL A 415 -29.89 9.27 25.88
C VAL A 415 -31.23 8.65 25.48
N ALA A 416 -31.39 8.21 24.22
CA ALA A 416 -32.56 7.53 23.67
C ALA A 416 -32.75 6.09 24.17
N GLY A 417 -31.77 5.55 24.91
CA GLY A 417 -31.91 4.31 25.64
C GLY A 417 -30.94 3.20 25.27
N ASP A 418 -30.10 3.40 24.24
CA ASP A 418 -29.07 2.44 23.84
C ASP A 418 -27.67 2.95 24.21
N PRO A 419 -27.25 2.80 25.48
CA PRO A 419 -26.02 3.39 25.97
C PRO A 419 -24.79 2.82 25.27
N GLY A 420 -23.96 3.74 24.74
CA GLY A 420 -22.62 3.44 24.25
C GLY A 420 -21.63 3.34 25.41
N VAL A 421 -20.82 2.29 25.45
CA VAL A 421 -19.73 2.14 26.41
C VAL A 421 -18.42 2.07 25.63
N PRO A 422 -17.41 2.91 25.94
CA PRO A 422 -16.07 2.71 25.42
C PRO A 422 -15.61 1.30 25.80
N ALA A 423 -15.42 0.44 24.79
CA ALA A 423 -15.11 -0.96 25.04
C ALA A 423 -13.73 -1.09 25.69
N LEU A 424 -13.62 -1.90 26.75
CA LEU A 424 -12.33 -2.20 27.38
C LEU A 424 -11.42 -2.92 26.36
N GLY A 425 -10.58 -2.16 25.66
CA GLY A 425 -9.60 -2.67 24.70
C GLY A 425 -10.07 -2.73 23.24
N LEU A 426 -11.19 -2.11 22.85
CA LEU A 426 -11.55 -1.93 21.43
C LEU A 426 -11.93 -0.47 21.20
N PRO A 427 -11.58 0.11 20.03
CA PRO A 427 -11.84 1.53 19.79
C PRO A 427 -13.33 1.83 19.65
N ASP A 428 -14.16 0.87 19.23
CA ASP A 428 -15.57 1.10 18.92
C ASP A 428 -16.45 1.52 20.10
N CYS A 429 -17.47 2.31 19.77
CA CYS A 429 -18.60 2.55 20.65
C CYS A 429 -19.46 1.28 20.75
N TYR A 430 -19.32 0.52 21.85
CA TYR A 430 -20.14 -0.67 22.07
C TYR A 430 -21.54 -0.29 22.56
N ARG A 431 -22.55 -0.63 21.76
CA ARG A 431 -23.98 -0.43 22.08
C ARG A 431 -24.57 -1.71 22.66
N LEU A 432 -25.37 -1.59 23.73
CA LEU A 432 -25.91 -2.74 24.46
C LEU A 432 -27.19 -3.33 23.82
N GLY A 433 -27.76 -2.68 22.81
CA GLY A 433 -28.91 -3.19 22.07
C GLY A 433 -30.17 -3.26 22.92
N PHE A 434 -30.34 -2.32 23.86
CA PHE A 434 -31.56 -2.17 24.66
C PHE A 434 -32.40 -0.98 24.16
N PRO A 435 -32.92 -0.99 22.93
CA PRO A 435 -33.68 0.15 22.41
C PRO A 435 -34.93 0.40 23.28
N GLY A 436 -35.10 1.64 23.74
CA GLY A 436 -36.32 2.13 24.37
C GLY A 436 -36.19 2.78 25.76
N ASP A 437 -37.29 3.44 26.13
CA ASP A 437 -37.46 4.20 27.38
C ASP A 437 -37.47 3.24 28.60
N ASN A 438 -36.46 3.32 29.47
CA ASN A 438 -36.42 2.60 30.75
C ASN A 438 -36.31 3.58 31.94
N GLU A 439 -36.44 3.09 33.18
CA GLU A 439 -36.49 3.97 34.37
C GLU A 439 -35.24 4.84 34.55
N LEU A 440 -34.07 4.40 34.06
CA LEU A 440 -32.84 5.19 34.09
C LEU A 440 -32.78 6.14 32.87
N THR A 441 -32.97 5.59 31.66
CA THR A 441 -32.76 6.31 30.39
C THR A 441 -33.85 7.35 30.13
N GLY A 442 -35.10 7.11 30.51
CA GLY A 442 -36.19 8.07 30.30
C GLY A 442 -36.11 9.33 31.18
N VAL A 443 -35.34 9.30 32.25
CA VAL A 443 -35.01 10.49 33.07
C VAL A 443 -33.84 11.26 32.44
N THR A 444 -32.82 10.55 31.94
CA THR A 444 -31.67 11.15 31.25
C THR A 444 -32.08 11.76 29.90
N ALA A 445 -32.97 11.10 29.16
CA ALA A 445 -33.63 11.58 27.93
C ALA A 445 -34.33 12.92 28.11
N ARG A 446 -35.19 13.01 29.12
CA ARG A 446 -35.90 14.25 29.44
C ARG A 446 -34.96 15.33 29.94
N LEU A 447 -33.92 14.98 30.70
CA LEU A 447 -32.93 15.94 31.16
C LEU A 447 -32.11 16.50 29.99
N PHE A 448 -31.58 15.66 29.11
CA PHE A 448 -30.82 16.06 27.92
C PHE A 448 -31.63 16.98 27.00
N THR A 449 -32.84 16.55 26.60
CA THR A 449 -33.74 17.35 25.76
C THR A 449 -34.16 18.67 26.43
N THR A 450 -34.36 18.69 27.75
CA THR A 450 -34.65 19.94 28.48
C THR A 450 -33.42 20.86 28.53
N LEU A 451 -32.22 20.33 28.74
CA LEU A 451 -30.99 21.11 28.79
C LEU A 451 -30.66 21.73 27.42
N GLN A 452 -30.80 20.97 26.33
CA GLN A 452 -30.69 21.49 24.97
C GLN A 452 -31.75 22.58 24.69
N ALA A 453 -33.03 22.33 25.04
CA ALA A 453 -34.11 23.31 24.86
C ALA A 453 -33.92 24.61 25.66
N GLU A 454 -33.17 24.57 26.77
CA GLU A 454 -32.79 25.74 27.58
C GLU A 454 -31.47 26.38 27.11
N GLY A 455 -30.90 25.92 25.98
CA GLY A 455 -29.69 26.47 25.36
C GLY A 455 -28.41 26.14 26.12
N ILE A 456 -28.38 25.06 26.90
CA ILE A 456 -27.18 24.58 27.58
C ILE A 456 -26.41 23.69 26.60
N PRO A 457 -25.16 24.04 26.23
CA PRO A 457 -24.37 23.24 25.30
C PRO A 457 -23.98 21.93 25.98
N LEU A 458 -24.52 20.84 25.45
CA LEU A 458 -24.13 19.48 25.80
C LEU A 458 -23.38 18.91 24.60
N PRO A 459 -22.22 18.27 24.79
CA PRO A 459 -21.51 17.64 23.69
C PRO A 459 -22.36 16.56 23.00
N ASP A 460 -22.39 16.58 21.67
CA ASP A 460 -23.10 15.57 20.87
C ASP A 460 -22.38 14.22 20.89
N HIS A 461 -21.13 14.23 21.33
CA HIS A 461 -20.30 13.04 21.45
C HIS A 461 -19.55 13.01 22.79
N TYR A 462 -19.27 11.81 23.26
CA TYR A 462 -18.39 11.57 24.40
C TYR A 462 -17.40 10.46 24.10
N ASP A 463 -16.22 10.55 24.70
CA ASP A 463 -15.07 9.76 24.31
C ASP A 463 -14.20 9.34 25.52
N ALA A 464 -13.14 8.58 25.23
CA ALA A 464 -12.12 8.21 26.20
C ALA A 464 -10.72 8.66 25.72
N PRO A 465 -9.87 9.25 26.57
CA PRO A 465 -8.50 9.60 26.19
C PRO A 465 -7.68 8.38 25.74
N ALA A 466 -6.87 8.57 24.70
CA ALA A 466 -6.23 7.46 23.98
C ALA A 466 -4.69 7.52 23.94
N VAL A 467 -4.04 8.54 24.53
CA VAL A 467 -2.57 8.59 24.61
C VAL A 467 -1.99 7.41 25.39
N GLY A 468 -1.05 6.73 24.76
CA GLY A 468 -0.42 5.51 25.25
C GLY A 468 -1.29 4.26 25.07
N LEU A 469 -2.52 4.40 24.57
CA LEU A 469 -3.37 3.30 24.12
C LEU A 469 -3.23 3.14 22.61
N VAL A 470 -3.59 4.16 21.83
CA VAL A 470 -3.52 4.16 20.36
C VAL A 470 -2.43 5.12 19.89
N GLU A 471 -2.52 6.40 20.28
CA GLU A 471 -1.55 7.44 19.92
C GLU A 471 -0.35 7.46 20.87
N GLU A 472 0.86 7.64 20.34
CA GLU A 472 2.07 7.78 21.17
C GLU A 472 2.18 9.16 21.83
N ASN A 473 1.48 10.16 21.27
CA ASN A 473 1.66 11.57 21.56
C ASN A 473 0.32 12.28 21.82
N LEU A 474 0.35 13.34 22.64
CA LEU A 474 -0.75 14.30 22.87
C LEU A 474 -0.81 15.40 21.78
N ARG A 475 -0.04 15.25 20.71
CA ARG A 475 0.22 16.26 19.67
C ARG A 475 0.39 15.57 18.33
N LEU A 476 0.07 16.29 17.25
CA LEU A 476 0.21 15.78 15.88
C LEU A 476 1.54 16.21 15.28
N LYS A 477 2.18 15.31 14.55
CA LYS A 477 3.35 15.62 13.71
C LYS A 477 2.89 15.92 12.28
N LEU A 478 2.86 17.19 11.92
CA LEU A 478 2.54 17.60 10.55
C LEU A 478 3.82 17.93 9.80
N GLN A 479 3.91 17.54 8.53
CA GLN A 479 5.07 17.70 7.68
C GLN A 479 4.63 18.19 6.29
N VAL A 480 5.35 19.16 5.76
CA VAL A 480 5.25 19.58 4.36
C VAL A 480 6.62 19.57 3.72
N LEU A 481 6.71 19.03 2.51
CA LEU A 481 7.91 18.96 1.70
C LEU A 481 7.65 19.58 0.34
N ARG A 482 8.43 20.61 0.00
CA ARG A 482 8.43 21.25 -1.30
C ARG A 482 9.57 20.72 -2.16
N ILE A 483 9.25 20.32 -3.40
CA ILE A 483 10.20 19.94 -4.44
C ILE A 483 9.89 20.80 -5.68
N GLY A 484 10.50 21.99 -5.77
CA GLY A 484 10.19 22.96 -6.81
C GLY A 484 8.73 23.43 -6.76
N ASP A 485 7.94 23.01 -7.77
CA ASP A 485 6.51 23.33 -7.93
C ASP A 485 5.58 22.24 -7.35
N ILE A 486 6.15 21.17 -6.76
CA ILE A 486 5.44 20.07 -6.13
C ILE A 486 5.42 20.27 -4.61
N LEU A 487 4.28 20.02 -3.99
CA LEU A 487 4.13 19.95 -2.54
C LEU A 487 3.64 18.56 -2.14
N LEU A 488 4.34 17.95 -1.19
CA LEU A 488 3.86 16.77 -0.47
C LEU A 488 3.47 17.20 0.96
N ALA A 489 2.29 16.83 1.43
CA ALA A 489 1.78 17.22 2.74
C ALA A 489 1.25 15.99 3.48
N SER A 490 1.73 15.75 4.70
CA SER A 490 1.41 14.54 5.47
C SER A 490 0.02 14.59 6.13
N CYS A 491 -0.72 13.49 6.13
CA CYS A 491 -1.63 13.16 7.22
C CYS A 491 -0.96 12.21 8.19
N ALA A 492 -0.94 12.59 9.48
CA ALA A 492 -0.53 11.71 10.56
C ALA A 492 -1.66 10.73 10.97
N CYS A 493 -2.32 10.15 9.97
CA CYS A 493 -3.58 9.44 10.08
C CYS A 493 -3.80 8.47 8.91
N GLU A 494 -4.82 7.61 9.03
CA GLU A 494 -5.46 6.96 7.88
C GLU A 494 -6.46 7.96 7.27
N ALA A 495 -6.03 8.66 6.22
CA ALA A 495 -6.78 9.77 5.64
C ALA A 495 -7.97 9.27 4.81
N GLN A 496 -9.15 9.87 4.99
CA GLN A 496 -10.26 9.71 4.04
C GLN A 496 -10.12 10.65 2.84
N SER A 497 -10.78 10.31 1.73
CA SER A 497 -10.78 11.07 0.48
C SER A 497 -11.16 12.54 0.66
N ASP A 498 -12.21 12.84 1.43
CA ASP A 498 -12.63 14.22 1.72
C ASP A 498 -11.47 15.09 2.26
N LEU A 499 -10.64 14.55 3.15
CA LEU A 499 -9.50 15.26 3.73
C LEU A 499 -8.44 15.56 2.66
N ILE A 500 -8.08 14.55 1.85
CA ILE A 500 -7.07 14.67 0.80
C ILE A 500 -7.54 15.65 -0.29
N LEU A 501 -8.77 15.50 -0.77
CA LEU A 501 -9.34 16.37 -1.80
C LEU A 501 -9.49 17.83 -1.32
N ASN A 502 -9.86 18.05 -0.04
CA ASN A 502 -9.89 19.40 0.54
C ASN A 502 -8.48 20.00 0.64
N LEU A 503 -7.50 19.21 1.09
CA LEU A 503 -6.11 19.63 1.18
C LEU A 503 -5.55 20.04 -0.19
N GLU A 504 -5.75 19.20 -1.21
CA GLU A 504 -5.26 19.44 -2.56
C GLU A 504 -5.89 20.67 -3.19
N SER A 505 -7.22 20.81 -3.12
CA SER A 505 -7.91 21.97 -3.66
C SER A 505 -7.48 23.29 -3.01
N ARG A 506 -7.34 23.36 -1.68
CA ARG A 506 -6.92 24.59 -0.97
C ARG A 506 -5.47 25.02 -1.22
N LEU A 507 -4.65 24.13 -1.76
CA LEU A 507 -3.21 24.34 -1.98
C LEU A 507 -2.84 24.47 -3.47
N ASN A 508 -3.78 24.16 -4.37
CA ASN A 508 -3.57 24.20 -5.81
C ASN A 508 -3.52 25.66 -6.32
N GLN A 509 -3.28 25.86 -7.63
CA GLN A 509 -3.14 27.19 -8.22
C GLN A 509 -4.46 27.93 -8.48
N THR A 510 -5.58 27.23 -8.47
CA THR A 510 -6.91 27.75 -8.76
C THR A 510 -7.51 28.27 -7.46
N GLN A 511 -7.87 29.54 -7.41
CA GLN A 511 -8.55 30.08 -6.24
C GLN A 511 -10.06 29.84 -6.35
N GLY A 512 -10.66 29.40 -5.26
CA GLY A 512 -12.09 29.23 -5.09
C GLY A 512 -12.65 27.90 -5.61
N ASP A 513 -11.82 26.89 -5.92
CA ASP A 513 -12.24 25.54 -6.30
C ASP A 513 -12.17 24.54 -5.13
N ILE A 514 -12.42 25.03 -3.92
CA ILE A 514 -12.36 24.25 -2.68
C ILE A 514 -13.35 23.06 -2.73
N TYR A 515 -12.82 21.87 -2.48
CA TYR A 515 -13.63 20.68 -2.30
C TYR A 515 -14.09 20.55 -0.84
N ASP A 516 -15.40 20.55 -0.60
CA ASP A 516 -15.97 20.62 0.75
C ASP A 516 -16.33 19.25 1.36
N GLY A 517 -16.27 18.20 0.56
CA GLY A 517 -16.79 16.87 0.88
C GLY A 517 -17.95 16.47 -0.02
N PHE A 518 -18.36 15.21 0.07
CA PHE A 518 -19.41 14.65 -0.78
C PHE A 518 -20.81 15.16 -0.40
N ASP A 519 -21.50 15.83 -1.33
CA ASP A 519 -22.89 16.27 -1.21
C ASP A 519 -23.85 15.31 -1.93
N TRP A 520 -24.58 14.50 -1.16
CA TRP A 520 -25.63 13.62 -1.67
C TRP A 520 -26.75 14.38 -2.38
N ALA A 521 -27.00 15.64 -2.04
CA ALA A 521 -28.04 16.44 -2.68
C ALA A 521 -27.67 16.89 -4.10
N CYS A 522 -26.41 16.76 -4.51
CA CYS A 522 -26.02 16.86 -5.93
C CYS A 522 -26.58 15.71 -6.79
N LEU A 523 -27.00 14.59 -6.19
CA LEU A 523 -27.61 13.46 -6.90
C LEU A 523 -29.15 13.49 -6.84
N LEU A 524 -29.72 14.18 -5.86
CA LEU A 524 -31.16 14.26 -5.66
C LEU A 524 -31.83 15.18 -6.70
N PRO A 525 -32.83 14.70 -7.48
CA PRO A 525 -33.48 15.50 -8.53
C PRO A 525 -34.07 16.83 -8.05
N GLU A 526 -34.51 16.92 -6.80
CA GLU A 526 -35.12 18.11 -6.22
C GLU A 526 -34.09 19.19 -5.82
N TYR A 527 -32.84 18.80 -5.58
CA TYR A 527 -31.81 19.66 -4.98
C TYR A 527 -30.56 19.85 -5.86
N ARG A 528 -30.34 18.99 -6.86
CA ARG A 528 -29.13 18.99 -7.71
C ARG A 528 -28.97 20.25 -8.56
N ASP A 529 -30.08 20.92 -8.86
CA ASP A 529 -30.12 22.12 -9.70
C ASP A 529 -30.13 23.42 -8.86
N ASP A 530 -29.84 23.34 -7.55
CA ASP A 530 -29.75 24.50 -6.66
C ASP A 530 -28.54 25.40 -7.05
N PRO A 531 -28.77 26.65 -7.48
CA PRO A 531 -27.69 27.54 -7.89
C PRO A 531 -26.71 27.89 -6.76
N ALA A 532 -27.08 27.74 -5.49
CA ALA A 532 -26.19 27.97 -4.36
C ALA A 532 -25.06 26.94 -4.29
N TYR A 533 -25.30 25.71 -4.75
CA TYR A 533 -24.37 24.58 -4.68
C TYR A 533 -23.88 24.10 -6.05
N ALA A 534 -24.22 24.81 -7.13
CA ALA A 534 -23.86 24.43 -8.49
C ALA A 534 -22.34 24.24 -8.69
N GLN A 535 -21.51 25.07 -8.04
CA GLN A 535 -20.06 24.91 -8.10
C GLN A 535 -19.59 23.65 -7.38
N ALA A 536 -20.14 23.36 -6.20
CA ALA A 536 -19.80 22.16 -5.44
C ALA A 536 -20.16 20.89 -6.23
N CYS A 537 -21.35 20.85 -6.84
CA CYS A 537 -21.74 19.70 -7.67
C CYS A 537 -20.86 19.53 -8.92
N VAL A 538 -20.37 20.62 -9.53
CA VAL A 538 -19.40 20.54 -10.64
C VAL A 538 -18.04 20.02 -10.19
N LEU A 539 -17.58 20.39 -8.99
CA LEU A 539 -16.33 19.87 -8.43
C LEU A 539 -16.46 18.40 -8.06
N GLN A 540 -17.55 18.00 -7.40
CA GLN A 540 -17.82 16.60 -7.06
C GLN A 540 -17.86 15.70 -8.30
N ALA A 541 -18.43 16.18 -9.40
CA ALA A 541 -18.49 15.43 -10.66
C ALA A 541 -17.11 15.10 -11.26
N GLN A 542 -16.02 15.73 -10.79
CA GLN A 542 -14.65 15.37 -11.19
C GLN A 542 -14.15 14.09 -10.52
N TYR A 543 -14.70 13.74 -9.36
CA TYR A 543 -14.33 12.57 -8.56
C TYR A 543 -15.41 11.48 -8.58
N PHE A 544 -16.65 11.85 -8.89
CA PHE A 544 -17.78 10.94 -9.03
C PHE A 544 -18.76 11.48 -10.09
N ASP A 545 -18.58 11.06 -11.34
CA ASP A 545 -19.46 11.46 -12.44
C ASP A 545 -20.81 10.71 -12.35
N PRO A 546 -21.93 11.39 -12.06
CA PRO A 546 -23.23 10.72 -11.95
C PRO A 546 -23.78 10.21 -13.29
N THR A 547 -23.14 10.57 -14.41
CA THR A 547 -23.51 10.07 -15.75
C THR A 547 -22.81 8.77 -16.11
N ASP A 548 -21.80 8.37 -15.35
CA ASP A 548 -21.14 7.08 -15.49
C ASP A 548 -22.04 5.97 -14.92
N PRO A 549 -22.45 4.98 -15.73
CA PRO A 549 -23.27 3.86 -15.26
C PRO A 549 -22.63 3.04 -14.12
N GLU A 550 -21.30 2.90 -14.09
CA GLU A 550 -20.60 2.13 -13.05
C GLU A 550 -20.73 2.75 -11.67
N ASN A 551 -20.91 4.07 -11.61
CA ASN A 551 -21.05 4.82 -10.37
C ASN A 551 -22.40 4.57 -9.67
N ASN A 552 -23.40 4.00 -10.37
CA ASN A 552 -24.74 3.72 -9.84
C ASN A 552 -25.33 4.87 -9.03
N ALA A 553 -25.27 6.09 -9.59
CA ALA A 553 -25.64 7.33 -8.90
C ALA A 553 -27.13 7.45 -8.52
N GLU A 554 -27.98 6.53 -8.99
CA GLU A 554 -29.39 6.44 -8.61
C GLU A 554 -29.59 5.81 -7.22
N ARG A 555 -28.60 5.08 -6.70
CA ARG A 555 -28.67 4.42 -5.40
C ARG A 555 -28.31 5.40 -4.27
N ILE A 556 -29.29 6.17 -3.85
CA ILE A 556 -29.15 7.13 -2.74
C ILE A 556 -29.63 6.47 -1.43
N PRO A 557 -28.81 6.44 -0.37
CA PRO A 557 -29.20 5.88 0.93
C PRO A 557 -30.07 6.86 1.73
N GLY A 558 -30.56 6.43 2.91
CA GLY A 558 -31.43 7.24 3.76
C GLY A 558 -32.92 7.21 3.37
N ASP A 559 -33.76 7.64 4.31
CA ASP A 559 -35.22 7.70 4.17
C ASP A 559 -35.82 9.07 4.53
N ASN A 560 -35.01 10.00 5.05
CA ASN A 560 -35.38 11.39 5.32
C ASN A 560 -34.79 12.34 4.26
N LEU A 561 -35.62 12.75 3.31
CA LEU A 561 -35.26 13.68 2.22
C LEU A 561 -36.01 15.02 2.32
N GLU A 562 -36.57 15.33 3.49
CA GLU A 562 -37.29 16.58 3.73
C GLU A 562 -36.34 17.80 3.57
N PRO A 563 -36.84 18.95 3.06
CA PRO A 563 -35.98 20.10 2.76
C PRO A 563 -35.11 20.59 3.91
N ASP A 564 -35.65 20.61 5.14
CA ASP A 564 -34.90 21.05 6.31
C ASP A 564 -33.79 20.06 6.69
N ALA A 565 -34.01 18.76 6.50
CA ALA A 565 -33.02 17.72 6.77
C ALA A 565 -31.87 17.74 5.73
N ILE A 566 -32.21 17.96 4.45
CA ILE A 566 -31.21 18.13 3.40
C ILE A 566 -30.43 19.45 3.56
N ALA A 567 -31.08 20.52 4.01
CA ALA A 567 -30.40 21.76 4.36
C ALA A 567 -29.42 21.59 5.53
N HIS A 568 -29.78 20.78 6.53
CA HIS A 568 -28.89 20.41 7.64
C HIS A 568 -27.66 19.64 7.15
N MET A 569 -27.86 18.58 6.36
CA MET A 569 -26.76 17.82 5.75
C MET A 569 -25.82 18.72 4.93
N ARG A 570 -26.38 19.60 4.09
CA ARG A 570 -25.58 20.55 3.29
C ARG A 570 -24.85 21.58 4.15
N ALA A 571 -25.41 22.00 5.28
CA ALA A 571 -24.73 22.88 6.22
C ALA A 571 -23.51 22.20 6.85
N GLN A 572 -23.64 20.94 7.29
CA GLN A 572 -22.53 20.13 7.80
C GLN A 572 -21.41 19.92 6.77
N VAL A 573 -21.74 19.87 5.47
CA VAL A 573 -20.72 19.75 4.40
C VAL A 573 -20.11 21.12 4.06
N HIS A 574 -20.94 22.11 3.72
CA HIS A 574 -20.49 23.31 3.02
C HIS A 574 -20.23 24.55 3.88
N ASN A 575 -20.73 24.63 5.12
CA ASN A 575 -20.49 25.81 5.94
C ASN A 575 -18.99 25.99 6.20
N ASP A 576 -18.55 27.24 6.39
CA ASP A 576 -17.17 27.54 6.75
C ASP A 576 -16.94 27.14 8.21
N ALA A 577 -15.99 26.24 8.46
CA ALA A 577 -15.63 25.86 9.82
C ALA A 577 -14.89 27.00 10.58
N ARG A 578 -14.45 28.05 9.89
CA ARG A 578 -13.63 29.13 10.46
C ARG A 578 -14.10 29.59 11.85
N GLY A 579 -13.19 29.47 12.81
CA GLY A 579 -13.39 29.96 14.17
C GLY A 579 -13.95 28.93 15.15
N TRP A 580 -14.26 27.70 14.72
CA TRP A 580 -14.69 26.63 15.62
C TRP A 580 -13.68 26.41 16.78
N ASP A 581 -12.37 26.43 16.49
CA ASP A 581 -11.27 26.25 17.46
C ASP A 581 -10.90 27.55 18.22
N ALA A 582 -11.70 28.61 18.13
CA ALA A 582 -11.45 29.83 18.92
C ALA A 582 -11.73 29.58 20.41
N PRO A 583 -10.95 30.16 21.36
CA PRO A 583 -11.15 29.95 22.79
C PRO A 583 -12.56 30.26 23.31
N GLU A 584 -13.21 31.27 22.73
CA GLU A 584 -14.61 31.62 23.03
C GLU A 584 -15.63 30.55 22.60
N ASN A 585 -15.28 29.72 21.63
CA ASN A 585 -16.13 28.66 21.07
C ASN A 585 -15.80 27.26 21.62
N ALA A 586 -14.77 27.13 22.46
CA ALA A 586 -14.31 25.83 22.96
C ALA A 586 -15.40 24.99 23.66
N LEU A 587 -16.39 25.63 24.29
CA LEU A 587 -17.50 24.94 24.97
C LEU A 587 -18.64 24.51 24.03
N VAL A 588 -18.67 25.04 22.81
CA VAL A 588 -19.72 24.78 21.82
C VAL A 588 -19.20 24.04 20.60
N ALA A 589 -17.87 23.99 20.38
CA ALA A 589 -17.21 23.32 19.25
C ALA A 589 -17.52 21.81 19.08
N ASN A 590 -18.02 21.15 20.12
CA ASN A 590 -18.44 19.74 20.08
C ASN A 590 -19.97 19.58 20.14
N THR A 591 -20.71 20.64 19.85
CA THR A 591 -22.18 20.68 19.84
C THR A 591 -22.66 21.36 18.56
N GLU A 592 -23.64 20.77 17.88
CA GLU A 592 -24.31 21.37 16.73
C GLU A 592 -25.26 22.47 17.14
N SER A 593 -25.29 23.54 16.34
CA SER A 593 -26.25 24.62 16.51
C SER A 593 -27.56 24.27 15.82
N ASP A 594 -28.69 24.47 16.51
CA ASP A 594 -30.02 24.44 15.89
C ASP A 594 -30.19 25.49 14.77
N ASP A 595 -29.35 26.54 14.75
CA ASP A 595 -29.30 27.51 13.65
C ASP A 595 -28.31 27.03 12.58
N LEU A 596 -28.86 26.56 11.44
CA LEU A 596 -28.07 26.09 10.30
C LEU A 596 -27.04 27.12 9.78
N ALA A 597 -27.26 28.41 10.00
CA ALA A 597 -26.30 29.45 9.59
C ALA A 597 -25.10 29.58 10.55
N ALA A 598 -25.20 29.01 11.76
CA ALA A 598 -24.17 29.01 12.79
C ALA A 598 -23.45 27.65 12.94
N LEU A 599 -23.94 26.62 12.25
CA LEU A 599 -23.35 25.28 12.19
C LEU A 599 -22.00 25.32 11.44
N TRP A 600 -20.95 24.67 11.94
CA TRP A 600 -19.65 24.57 11.26
C TRP A 600 -19.62 23.43 10.25
N GLY A 601 -19.11 23.67 9.04
CA GLY A 601 -19.01 22.61 8.05
C GLY A 601 -17.77 21.73 8.20
N ASN A 602 -17.55 20.87 7.21
CA ASN A 602 -16.41 19.96 7.12
C ASN A 602 -15.06 20.66 7.27
N PHE A 603 -14.89 21.80 6.62
CA PHE A 603 -13.60 22.46 6.47
C PHE A 603 -13.68 23.98 6.54
N THR A 604 -12.60 24.59 7.01
CA THR A 604 -12.34 26.02 6.91
C THR A 604 -12.03 26.36 5.45
N LYS A 605 -12.54 27.50 4.95
CA LYS A 605 -12.36 27.95 3.55
C LYS A 605 -11.12 28.84 3.32
N GLU A 606 -10.05 28.66 4.10
CA GLU A 606 -8.81 29.45 3.97
C GLU A 606 -7.90 28.81 2.91
N GLU A 607 -7.68 29.49 1.78
CA GLU A 607 -6.82 28.99 0.70
C GLU A 607 -5.40 29.53 0.84
N ILE A 608 -4.44 28.87 0.19
CA ILE A 608 -3.04 29.30 0.23
C ILE A 608 -2.85 30.73 -0.34
N GLN A 609 -3.69 31.13 -1.30
CA GLN A 609 -3.73 32.46 -1.90
C GLN A 609 -4.12 33.56 -0.90
N ASP A 610 -4.97 33.25 0.08
CA ASP A 610 -5.37 34.18 1.15
C ASP A 610 -4.18 34.53 2.06
N LEU A 611 -3.17 33.67 2.09
CA LEU A 611 -1.92 33.87 2.83
C LEU A 611 -0.86 34.61 2.00
N GLY A 612 -1.22 35.14 0.82
CA GLY A 612 -0.38 36.04 0.03
C GLY A 612 0.72 35.38 -0.79
N VAL A 613 0.60 34.08 -1.08
CA VAL A 613 1.52 33.31 -1.95
C VAL A 613 0.76 32.60 -3.07
N LEU A 614 1.49 31.99 -4.00
CA LEU A 614 0.88 31.25 -5.10
C LEU A 614 0.64 29.80 -4.69
N GLY A 615 -0.38 29.17 -5.28
CA GLY A 615 -0.59 27.73 -5.16
C GLY A 615 0.46 26.89 -5.89
N TYR A 616 0.52 25.61 -5.53
CA TYR A 616 1.42 24.64 -6.15
C TYR A 616 0.80 24.03 -7.41
N LYS A 617 1.65 23.67 -8.38
CA LYS A 617 1.18 23.04 -9.62
C LYS A 617 0.70 21.61 -9.41
N LEU A 618 1.33 20.92 -8.47
CA LEU A 618 0.99 19.57 -8.04
C LEU A 618 1.05 19.54 -6.52
N VAL A 619 -0.09 19.27 -5.90
CA VAL A 619 -0.22 19.02 -4.46
C VAL A 619 -0.50 17.54 -4.32
N VAL A 620 0.09 16.91 -3.31
CA VAL A 620 -0.14 15.50 -3.00
C VAL A 620 -0.35 15.35 -1.50
N GLY A 621 -1.53 14.87 -1.12
CA GLY A 621 -1.78 14.42 0.25
C GLY A 621 -1.14 13.05 0.49
N VAL A 622 -0.27 12.94 1.51
CA VAL A 622 0.41 11.70 1.86
C VAL A 622 -0.18 11.15 3.15
N GLY A 623 -1.03 10.13 3.05
CA GLY A 623 -1.57 9.40 4.19
C GLY A 623 -0.52 8.58 4.94
N HIS A 624 -0.85 8.16 6.16
CA HIS A 624 0.05 7.37 7.02
C HIS A 624 1.48 7.92 7.10
N ALA A 625 1.61 9.23 7.30
CA ALA A 625 2.89 9.93 7.28
C ALA A 625 3.17 10.72 8.55
N GLY A 626 4.42 10.66 9.01
CA GLY A 626 4.94 11.41 10.16
C GLY A 626 4.69 10.75 11.52
N ASP A 627 3.43 10.49 11.86
CA ASP A 627 2.99 9.82 13.10
C ASP A 627 1.62 9.11 12.86
N TYR A 628 1.10 8.38 13.85
CA TYR A 628 -0.20 7.70 13.75
C TYR A 628 -1.20 8.21 14.80
N ASN A 629 -2.32 8.76 14.30
CA ASN A 629 -3.43 9.30 15.08
C ASN A 629 -4.77 8.78 14.54
N GLY A 630 -4.85 7.45 14.38
CA GLY A 630 -6.07 6.77 13.96
C GLY A 630 -6.56 7.15 12.56
N TYR A 631 -7.83 6.86 12.30
CA TYR A 631 -8.55 7.36 11.12
C TYR A 631 -8.84 8.84 11.28
N THR A 632 -9.03 9.56 10.18
CA THR A 632 -9.56 10.92 10.25
C THR A 632 -10.67 11.12 9.24
N VAL A 633 -11.89 11.32 9.76
CA VAL A 633 -13.10 11.51 8.96
C VAL A 633 -13.49 13.00 8.88
N SER A 634 -14.28 13.35 7.87
CA SER A 634 -14.87 14.70 7.74
C SER A 634 -15.90 14.97 8.83
N TYR A 635 -16.21 16.25 9.10
CA TYR A 635 -17.19 16.62 10.14
C TYR A 635 -18.54 15.93 9.93
N ARG A 636 -19.09 15.96 8.71
CA ARG A 636 -20.34 15.28 8.36
C ARG A 636 -20.27 13.80 8.65
N GLU A 637 -19.20 13.11 8.24
CA GLU A 637 -19.06 11.68 8.51
C GLU A 637 -18.99 11.40 10.02
N TYR A 638 -18.28 12.24 10.78
CA TYR A 638 -18.23 12.17 12.25
C TYR A 638 -19.61 12.39 12.89
N MET A 639 -20.36 13.40 12.46
CA MET A 639 -21.68 13.72 13.03
C MET A 639 -22.75 12.70 12.64
N SER A 640 -22.62 12.04 11.48
CA SER A 640 -23.70 11.27 10.88
C SER A 640 -24.14 10.02 11.67
N ARG A 641 -23.20 9.26 12.26
CA ARG A 641 -23.47 7.97 12.93
C ARG A 641 -22.29 7.51 13.78
N ASP A 642 -22.47 6.47 14.58
CA ASP A 642 -21.33 5.70 15.11
C ASP A 642 -20.70 4.82 14.00
N SER A 643 -19.37 4.87 13.88
CA SER A 643 -18.60 4.00 12.97
C SER A 643 -17.20 3.77 13.54
N TYR A 644 -16.54 2.68 13.12
CA TYR A 644 -15.17 2.38 13.53
C TYR A 644 -14.17 3.50 13.17
N ARG A 645 -14.33 4.10 12.00
CA ARG A 645 -13.48 5.20 11.54
C ARG A 645 -13.69 6.48 12.36
N LYS A 646 -14.94 6.78 12.72
CA LYS A 646 -15.25 7.84 13.68
C LYS A 646 -14.65 7.53 15.06
N ALA A 647 -14.77 6.30 15.52
CA ALA A 647 -14.28 5.87 16.82
C ALA A 647 -12.75 5.99 16.96
N LEU A 648 -12.02 6.05 15.86
CA LEU A 648 -10.58 6.30 15.80
C LEU A 648 -10.18 7.73 15.39
N THR A 649 -11.15 8.64 15.23
CA THR A 649 -10.84 10.06 14.93
C THR A 649 -10.42 10.80 16.19
N SER A 650 -9.12 11.06 16.31
CA SER A 650 -8.49 11.36 17.60
C SER A 650 -8.90 12.66 18.27
N TYR A 651 -9.14 13.77 17.56
CA TYR A 651 -9.31 15.09 18.20
C TYR A 651 -10.72 15.68 18.03
N GLY A 652 -11.72 14.80 17.92
CA GLY A 652 -13.12 15.18 17.76
C GLY A 652 -13.52 15.51 16.31
N ALA A 653 -14.71 16.11 16.16
CA ALA A 653 -15.42 16.21 14.88
C ALA A 653 -14.68 17.01 13.79
N HIS A 654 -13.85 17.98 14.17
CA HIS A 654 -13.09 18.81 13.23
C HIS A 654 -11.62 18.43 13.11
N THR A 655 -11.23 17.19 13.47
CA THR A 655 -9.84 16.71 13.35
C THR A 655 -9.29 16.89 11.93
N ALA A 656 -10.09 16.59 10.90
CA ALA A 656 -9.69 16.75 9.50
C ALA A 656 -9.34 18.20 9.15
N ASP A 657 -10.25 19.14 9.41
CA ASP A 657 -10.01 20.57 9.19
C ASP A 657 -8.82 21.10 10.00
N TYR A 658 -8.69 20.64 11.24
CA TYR A 658 -7.61 21.05 12.13
C TYR A 658 -6.23 20.76 11.51
N MET A 659 -6.07 19.58 10.91
CA MET A 659 -4.85 19.18 10.20
C MET A 659 -4.69 19.96 8.89
N VAL A 660 -5.71 19.97 8.03
CA VAL A 660 -5.63 20.58 6.69
C VAL A 660 -5.32 22.07 6.78
N THR A 661 -6.01 22.81 7.65
CA THR A 661 -5.77 24.25 7.81
C THR A 661 -4.35 24.57 8.25
N ARG A 662 -3.72 23.71 9.08
CA ARG A 662 -2.31 23.87 9.47
C ARG A 662 -1.37 23.52 8.33
N LEU A 663 -1.64 22.46 7.59
CA LEU A 663 -0.86 22.09 6.40
C LEU A 663 -0.89 23.20 5.34
N VAL A 664 -2.04 23.86 5.13
CA VAL A 664 -2.16 25.03 4.24
C VAL A 664 -1.22 26.16 4.66
N ARG A 665 -1.22 26.51 5.96
CA ARG A 665 -0.34 27.55 6.52
C ARG A 665 1.13 27.18 6.44
N MET A 666 1.47 25.91 6.72
CA MET A 666 2.82 25.38 6.61
C MET A 666 3.33 25.41 5.16
N ALA A 667 2.49 25.05 4.20
CA ALA A 667 2.82 25.10 2.78
C ALA A 667 3.00 26.55 2.28
N ALA A 668 2.18 27.49 2.76
CA ALA A 668 2.36 28.91 2.48
C ALA A 668 3.71 29.42 3.02
N ARG A 669 4.09 28.98 4.22
CA ARG A 669 5.38 29.34 4.84
C ARG A 669 6.58 28.91 3.99
N LEU A 670 6.51 27.76 3.32
CA LEU A 670 7.54 27.29 2.37
C LEU A 670 7.63 28.11 1.07
N GLN A 671 6.60 28.91 0.75
CA GLN A 671 6.63 29.89 -0.35
C GLN A 671 6.92 31.32 0.13
N GLY A 672 7.31 31.52 1.39
CA GLY A 672 7.59 32.85 1.93
C GLY A 672 6.34 33.59 2.42
N GLY A 673 5.24 32.87 2.66
CA GLY A 673 4.06 33.37 3.35
C GLY A 673 4.32 33.70 4.83
N PRO A 674 3.26 34.04 5.58
CA PRO A 674 3.35 34.41 6.99
C PRO A 674 4.06 33.37 7.86
N GLU A 675 4.73 33.83 8.92
CA GLU A 675 5.19 32.94 9.99
C GLU A 675 4.00 32.28 10.67
N LEU A 676 4.17 31.03 11.09
CA LEU A 676 3.14 30.32 11.84
C LEU A 676 2.88 31.03 13.17
N SER A 677 1.62 31.30 13.47
CA SER A 677 1.21 31.84 14.77
C SER A 677 1.36 30.79 15.86
N GLY A 678 1.84 31.19 17.04
CA GLY A 678 1.80 30.30 18.21
C GLY A 678 0.35 30.01 18.64
N GLU A 679 0.14 28.82 19.18
CA GLU A 679 -1.16 28.33 19.62
C GLU A 679 -1.28 28.32 21.15
N LEU A 680 -2.53 28.38 21.64
CA LEU A 680 -2.81 28.45 23.08
C LEU A 680 -2.24 27.25 23.85
N LEU A 681 -2.23 26.08 23.21
CA LEU A 681 -1.79 24.81 23.78
C LEU A 681 -0.36 24.41 23.38
N ASP A 682 0.41 25.30 22.74
CA ASP A 682 1.84 25.09 22.46
C ASP A 682 2.64 24.65 23.69
N PRO A 683 2.42 25.19 24.91
CA PRO A 683 3.14 24.72 26.09
C PRO A 683 2.89 23.24 26.41
N LEU A 684 1.68 22.72 26.12
CA LEU A 684 1.35 21.31 26.31
C LEU A 684 2.10 20.44 25.29
N ALA A 685 2.07 20.84 24.01
CA ALA A 685 2.83 20.16 22.95
C ALA A 685 4.33 20.16 23.24
N GLN A 686 4.90 21.25 23.76
CA GLN A 686 6.32 21.31 24.15
C GLN A 686 6.67 20.39 25.31
N VAL A 687 5.79 20.25 26.30
CA VAL A 687 5.99 19.31 27.42
C VAL A 687 5.95 17.86 26.92
N ASP A 688 5.00 17.55 26.05
CA ASP A 688 4.88 16.22 25.46
C ASP A 688 6.05 15.90 24.51
N GLU A 689 6.52 16.89 23.73
CA GLU A 689 7.75 16.79 22.93
C GLU A 689 8.96 16.44 23.79
N LEU A 690 9.14 17.14 24.92
CA LEU A 690 10.22 16.82 25.86
C LEU A 690 10.08 15.40 26.45
N ARG A 691 8.85 14.97 26.78
CA ARG A 691 8.57 13.59 27.24
C ARG A 691 8.98 12.59 26.17
N GLN A 692 8.52 12.77 24.94
CA GLN A 692 8.75 11.81 23.86
C GLN A 692 10.21 11.77 23.41
N GLN A 693 10.90 12.91 23.37
CA GLN A 693 12.35 12.98 23.19
C GLN A 693 13.08 12.17 24.28
N THR A 694 12.73 12.38 25.55
CA THR A 694 13.36 11.68 26.68
C THR A 694 13.10 10.18 26.63
N LEU A 695 11.85 9.78 26.34
CA LEU A 695 11.46 8.38 26.19
C LEU A 695 12.24 7.72 25.04
N SER A 696 12.21 8.31 23.85
CA SER A 696 12.86 7.76 22.65
C SER A 696 14.38 7.67 22.79
N MET A 697 15.02 8.64 23.47
CA MET A 697 16.45 8.54 23.80
C MET A 697 16.74 7.40 24.77
N THR A 698 15.90 7.22 25.79
CA THR A 698 16.08 6.18 26.81
C THR A 698 15.85 4.78 26.23
N VAL A 699 14.73 4.60 25.50
CA VAL A 699 14.38 3.36 24.81
C VAL A 699 15.43 3.06 23.75
N GLY A 700 15.86 4.03 22.95
CA GLY A 700 16.92 3.87 21.95
C GLY A 700 18.26 3.42 22.52
N ALA A 701 18.71 4.03 23.63
CA ALA A 701 19.95 3.63 24.28
C ALA A 701 19.86 2.22 24.89
N ALA A 702 18.72 1.89 25.52
CA ALA A 702 18.49 0.59 26.13
C ALA A 702 18.34 -0.53 25.09
N SER A 703 17.54 -0.30 24.06
CA SER A 703 17.31 -1.25 22.95
C SER A 703 18.58 -1.48 22.15
N GLY A 704 19.35 -0.43 21.82
CA GLY A 704 20.66 -0.56 21.20
C GLY A 704 21.61 -1.45 22.02
N ALA A 705 21.79 -1.18 23.31
CA ALA A 705 22.65 -1.99 24.16
C ALA A 705 22.16 -3.44 24.33
N ALA A 706 20.84 -3.64 24.46
CA ALA A 706 20.22 -4.95 24.57
C ALA A 706 20.37 -5.74 23.25
N TYR A 707 20.23 -5.08 22.11
CA TYR A 707 20.42 -5.67 20.79
C TYR A 707 21.87 -6.13 20.59
N GLU A 708 22.86 -5.29 20.89
CA GLU A 708 24.27 -5.71 20.81
C GLU A 708 24.60 -6.87 21.76
N LEU A 709 24.04 -6.86 22.99
CA LEU A 709 24.20 -7.97 23.92
C LEU A 709 23.56 -9.25 23.39
N TRP A 710 22.33 -9.17 22.87
CA TRP A 710 21.63 -10.28 22.23
C TRP A 710 22.44 -10.87 21.08
N GLN A 711 22.89 -10.01 20.15
CA GLN A 711 23.71 -10.40 19.01
C GLN A 711 25.04 -11.02 19.47
N SER A 712 25.64 -10.60 20.57
CA SER A 712 26.87 -11.24 21.09
C SER A 712 26.64 -12.57 21.82
N ALA A 713 25.46 -12.76 22.43
CA ALA A 713 25.19 -13.87 23.35
C ALA A 713 24.44 -15.06 22.72
N MET A 714 23.86 -14.88 21.54
CA MET A 714 23.10 -15.93 20.85
C MET A 714 24.00 -17.18 20.58
N PRO A 715 23.43 -18.39 20.66
CA PRO A 715 24.18 -19.64 20.50
C PRO A 715 24.64 -19.87 19.06
N ASN A 716 25.58 -20.79 18.85
CA ASN A 716 25.88 -21.28 17.50
C ASN A 716 24.73 -22.13 16.96
N ASP A 717 24.55 -22.12 15.65
CA ASP A 717 23.67 -23.06 14.95
C ASP A 717 24.37 -24.42 14.79
N ALA A 718 23.59 -25.50 14.67
CA ALA A 718 24.16 -26.83 14.50
C ALA A 718 24.45 -27.13 13.02
N GLY A 719 25.62 -27.73 12.76
CA GLY A 719 26.03 -28.17 11.43
C GLY A 719 26.58 -27.04 10.54
N ASP A 720 27.05 -27.42 9.35
CA ASP A 720 27.41 -26.48 8.29
C ASP A 720 26.18 -26.24 7.40
N ALA A 721 26.12 -25.06 6.78
CA ALA A 721 25.08 -24.76 5.80
C ALA A 721 25.31 -25.56 4.52
N GLU A 722 24.34 -26.38 4.12
CA GLU A 722 24.46 -27.28 2.97
C GLU A 722 23.10 -27.61 2.36
N PRO A 723 23.03 -27.85 1.03
CA PRO A 723 21.85 -28.45 0.38
C PRO A 723 21.52 -29.81 1.00
N ILE A 724 20.23 -30.03 1.31
CA ILE A 724 19.71 -31.28 1.88
C ILE A 724 18.87 -32.03 0.85
N THR A 725 17.96 -31.31 0.17
CA THR A 725 17.10 -31.85 -0.89
C THR A 725 17.21 -30.96 -2.12
N GLN A 726 17.60 -31.57 -3.25
CA GLN A 726 17.68 -30.89 -4.55
C GLN A 726 16.29 -30.80 -5.21
N PRO A 727 16.04 -29.77 -6.04
CA PRO A 727 14.79 -29.65 -6.78
C PRO A 727 14.63 -30.79 -7.80
N GLN A 728 13.38 -31.12 -8.11
CA GLN A 728 13.04 -32.08 -9.16
C GLN A 728 12.64 -31.33 -10.42
N ASP A 729 12.74 -32.00 -11.57
CA ASP A 729 12.15 -31.52 -12.82
C ASP A 729 10.63 -31.41 -12.66
N ILE A 730 10.05 -30.34 -13.19
CA ILE A 730 8.63 -30.03 -13.06
C ILE A 730 8.02 -29.72 -14.43
N THR A 731 6.72 -29.97 -14.58
CA THR A 731 5.93 -29.33 -15.63
C THR A 731 5.39 -28.00 -15.14
N ARG A 732 4.85 -27.17 -16.04
CA ARG A 732 3.88 -26.15 -15.62
C ARG A 732 2.77 -26.80 -14.79
N PHE A 733 2.24 -26.03 -13.85
CA PHE A 733 1.30 -26.42 -12.81
C PHE A 733 1.87 -27.40 -11.76
N ALA A 734 3.18 -27.37 -11.54
CA ALA A 734 3.86 -28.01 -10.42
C ALA A 734 4.91 -27.06 -9.81
N ALA A 735 5.35 -27.34 -8.59
CA ALA A 735 6.40 -26.57 -7.93
C ALA A 735 7.65 -27.39 -7.60
N ALA A 736 8.80 -26.76 -7.77
CA ALA A 736 10.09 -27.26 -7.35
C ALA A 736 10.37 -26.79 -5.92
N HIS A 737 10.91 -27.71 -5.12
CA HIS A 737 11.27 -27.46 -3.73
C HIS A 737 12.76 -27.64 -3.52
N PHE A 738 13.38 -26.69 -2.82
CA PHE A 738 14.78 -26.77 -2.43
C PHE A 738 14.90 -26.67 -0.92
N VAL A 739 15.51 -27.67 -0.28
CA VAL A 739 15.70 -27.73 1.17
C VAL A 739 17.17 -27.65 1.49
N TRP A 740 17.55 -26.80 2.44
CA TRP A 740 18.92 -26.69 2.93
C TRP A 740 18.95 -26.54 4.45
N ARG A 741 20.09 -26.88 5.04
CA ARG A 741 20.40 -26.48 6.42
C ARG A 741 20.93 -25.04 6.40
N GLY A 742 20.29 -24.14 7.14
CA GLY A 742 20.68 -22.74 7.28
C GLY A 742 20.94 -22.36 8.74
N GLY A 743 20.97 -21.06 9.03
CA GLY A 743 21.02 -20.56 10.41
C GLY A 743 19.64 -20.54 11.07
N SER A 744 19.62 -20.29 12.37
CA SER A 744 18.39 -20.08 13.13
C SER A 744 17.65 -18.82 12.71
N THR A 745 16.35 -18.70 13.02
CA THR A 745 15.55 -17.53 12.61
C THR A 745 16.03 -16.19 13.19
N ALA A 746 16.78 -16.21 14.30
CA ALA A 746 17.42 -15.01 14.85
C ALA A 746 18.77 -14.68 14.18
N ALA A 747 19.36 -15.61 13.43
CA ALA A 747 20.63 -15.44 12.73
C ALA A 747 20.47 -15.33 11.21
N ASP A 748 19.38 -15.88 10.69
CA ASP A 748 19.17 -16.11 9.27
C ASP A 748 17.74 -15.79 8.86
N ASN A 749 17.63 -15.21 7.68
CA ASN A 749 16.39 -15.09 6.94
C ASN A 749 16.82 -15.10 5.45
N PRO A 750 17.04 -16.30 4.88
CA PRO A 750 17.83 -16.46 3.65
C PRO A 750 17.20 -15.80 2.44
N ARG A 751 18.02 -15.12 1.64
CA ARG A 751 17.62 -14.59 0.34
C ARG A 751 17.69 -15.68 -0.70
N VAL A 752 16.57 -15.93 -1.37
CA VAL A 752 16.48 -16.96 -2.40
C VAL A 752 16.05 -16.34 -3.71
N ARG A 753 16.73 -16.73 -4.79
CA ARG A 753 16.32 -16.44 -6.16
C ARG A 753 16.35 -17.70 -6.99
N VAL A 754 15.57 -17.68 -8.07
CA VAL A 754 15.65 -18.66 -9.14
C VAL A 754 16.33 -18.01 -10.33
N GLU A 755 17.29 -18.70 -10.90
CA GLU A 755 17.97 -18.32 -12.13
C GLU A 755 17.56 -19.27 -13.26
N ARG A 756 17.40 -18.73 -14.47
CA ARG A 756 17.14 -19.46 -15.70
C ARG A 756 18.36 -19.44 -16.60
N GLN A 757 18.66 -20.57 -17.23
CA GLN A 757 19.72 -20.64 -18.22
C GLN A 757 19.25 -20.05 -19.57
N ASP A 758 20.01 -19.11 -20.13
CA ASP A 758 19.75 -18.56 -21.47
C ASP A 758 20.32 -19.46 -22.59
N GLU A 759 20.04 -19.10 -23.85
CA GLU A 759 20.50 -19.86 -25.02
C GLU A 759 22.03 -19.98 -25.13
N ALA A 760 22.78 -19.06 -24.50
CA ALA A 760 24.24 -19.08 -24.44
C ALA A 760 24.78 -19.89 -23.24
N GLY A 761 23.90 -20.52 -22.46
CA GLY A 761 24.25 -21.30 -21.28
C GLY A 761 24.55 -20.44 -20.04
N GLN A 762 24.28 -19.14 -20.06
CA GLN A 762 24.49 -18.26 -18.90
C GLN A 762 23.27 -18.23 -18.00
N TRP A 763 23.50 -18.14 -16.68
CA TRP A 763 22.43 -18.04 -15.69
C TRP A 763 21.99 -16.59 -15.52
N GLN A 764 20.70 -16.34 -15.68
CA GLN A 764 20.07 -15.02 -15.52
C GLN A 764 19.07 -15.06 -14.37
N PRO A 765 18.95 -14.00 -13.54
CA PRO A 765 17.86 -13.88 -12.59
C PRO A 765 16.52 -14.00 -13.30
N TYR A 766 15.62 -14.79 -12.71
CA TYR A 766 14.28 -15.02 -13.26
C TYR A 766 13.20 -14.68 -12.25
N ALA A 767 13.29 -15.26 -11.05
CA ALA A 767 12.32 -15.05 -9.99
C ALA A 767 13.00 -14.85 -8.63
N ASP A 768 12.35 -14.11 -7.73
CA ASP A 768 12.88 -13.86 -6.38
C ASP A 768 11.78 -13.72 -5.31
N GLN A 769 12.20 -13.32 -4.12
CA GLN A 769 11.30 -13.13 -2.97
C GLN A 769 10.51 -11.81 -3.04
N THR A 770 10.23 -11.25 -4.21
CA THR A 770 9.09 -10.34 -4.43
C THR A 770 7.77 -11.12 -4.55
N GLY A 771 7.70 -12.28 -3.89
CA GLY A 771 6.60 -13.22 -3.83
C GLY A 771 6.58 -14.32 -4.90
N GLU A 772 7.61 -14.43 -5.75
CA GLU A 772 7.74 -15.55 -6.71
C GLU A 772 8.41 -16.77 -6.06
N VAL A 773 9.19 -16.54 -5.00
CA VAL A 773 9.93 -17.58 -4.28
C VAL A 773 9.65 -17.50 -2.78
N PRO A 774 8.53 -18.07 -2.29
CA PRO A 774 8.26 -18.19 -0.86
C PRO A 774 9.31 -19.08 -0.16
N VAL A 775 9.59 -18.77 1.10
CA VAL A 775 10.53 -19.52 1.94
C VAL A 775 9.92 -19.78 3.31
N ARG A 776 10.07 -21.00 3.81
CA ARG A 776 9.68 -21.38 5.17
C ARG A 776 10.82 -22.00 5.96
N VAL A 777 10.65 -22.03 7.28
CA VAL A 777 11.52 -22.76 8.21
C VAL A 777 10.70 -23.80 8.97
N GLU A 778 11.36 -24.86 9.44
CA GLU A 778 10.80 -25.79 10.43
C GLU A 778 11.20 -25.34 11.84
N PHE A 779 10.21 -25.13 12.70
CA PHE A 779 10.48 -24.77 14.10
C PHE A 779 10.90 -26.00 14.92
N PRO A 780 11.64 -25.80 16.01
CA PRO A 780 11.99 -26.89 16.91
C PRO A 780 10.78 -27.52 17.62
N ASP A 781 10.80 -28.86 17.76
CA ASP A 781 9.77 -29.61 18.49
C ASP A 781 9.80 -29.34 20.00
N GLY A 782 8.84 -28.54 20.49
CA GLY A 782 8.58 -28.31 21.90
C GLY A 782 9.80 -27.93 22.77
N VAL A 783 9.71 -28.16 24.07
CA VAL A 783 10.78 -27.82 25.04
C VAL A 783 12.13 -28.48 24.71
N PRO A 784 12.21 -29.76 24.27
CA PRO A 784 13.49 -30.35 23.87
C PRO A 784 14.17 -29.61 22.71
N GLY A 785 13.40 -29.18 21.70
CA GLY A 785 13.89 -28.37 20.58
C GLY A 785 14.42 -27.00 21.02
N VAL A 786 13.69 -26.33 21.92
CA VAL A 786 14.14 -25.06 22.53
C VAL A 786 15.47 -25.25 23.28
N LEU A 787 15.58 -26.30 24.12
CA LEU A 787 16.83 -26.57 24.84
C LEU A 787 17.99 -26.86 23.88
N ARG A 788 17.76 -27.63 22.80
CA ARG A 788 18.75 -27.89 21.75
C ARG A 788 19.22 -26.62 21.07
N THR A 789 18.32 -25.66 20.82
CA THR A 789 18.65 -24.36 20.25
C THR A 789 19.67 -23.62 21.12
N TYR A 790 19.40 -23.48 22.42
CA TYR A 790 20.29 -22.75 23.33
C TYR A 790 21.61 -23.45 23.66
N VAL A 791 21.76 -24.74 23.34
CA VAL A 791 23.05 -25.46 23.44
C VAL A 791 23.73 -25.67 22.07
N GLY A 792 23.18 -25.09 21.00
CA GLY A 792 23.73 -25.15 19.64
C GLY A 792 23.70 -26.55 18.99
N LEU A 793 22.65 -27.31 19.28
CA LEU A 793 22.42 -28.66 18.74
C LEU A 793 21.15 -28.76 17.88
N GLN A 794 20.45 -27.65 17.64
CA GLN A 794 19.29 -27.61 16.76
C GLN A 794 19.73 -27.33 15.33
N GLU A 795 19.32 -28.21 14.41
CA GLU A 795 19.48 -27.98 12.98
C GLU A 795 18.25 -27.21 12.47
N TRP A 796 18.48 -26.28 11.55
CA TRP A 796 17.43 -25.41 11.01
C TRP A 796 17.29 -25.69 9.53
N PHE A 797 16.15 -26.26 9.14
CA PHE A 797 15.85 -26.57 7.76
C PHE A 797 14.97 -25.49 7.18
N TRP A 798 15.46 -24.92 6.08
CA TRP A 798 14.74 -23.94 5.29
C TRP A 798 14.32 -24.58 3.98
N THR A 799 13.11 -24.26 3.54
CA THR A 799 12.55 -24.74 2.27
C THR A 799 12.15 -23.53 1.42
N ALA A 800 12.67 -23.48 0.20
CA ALA A 800 12.22 -22.54 -0.83
C ALA A 800 11.33 -23.27 -1.84
N ARG A 801 10.39 -22.52 -2.39
CA ARG A 801 9.43 -23.01 -3.37
C ARG A 801 9.46 -22.12 -4.60
N PHE A 802 9.45 -22.73 -5.79
CA PHE A 802 9.27 -22.04 -7.06
C PHE A 802 8.32 -22.83 -7.93
N GLU A 803 7.37 -22.13 -8.51
CA GLU A 803 6.26 -22.73 -9.20
C GLU A 803 6.18 -22.27 -10.65
N ALA A 804 6.00 -23.23 -11.55
CA ALA A 804 5.85 -22.96 -12.97
C ALA A 804 4.36 -22.91 -13.33
N TYR A 805 3.96 -21.92 -14.12
CA TYR A 805 2.55 -21.68 -14.46
C TYR A 805 2.38 -21.24 -15.92
N SER A 806 1.16 -21.36 -16.42
CA SER A 806 0.65 -20.60 -17.57
C SER A 806 -0.11 -19.39 -17.07
N ALA A 807 0.20 -18.19 -17.55
CA ALA A 807 -0.30 -16.95 -16.96
C ALA A 807 -1.71 -16.55 -17.43
N PHE A 808 -2.46 -15.86 -16.57
CA PHE A 808 -3.72 -15.20 -16.90
C PHE A 808 -3.90 -13.94 -16.04
N PRO A 809 -4.07 -12.74 -16.63
CA PRO A 809 -4.14 -12.48 -18.06
C PRO A 809 -2.82 -12.79 -18.77
N LEU A 810 -2.87 -13.10 -20.07
CA LEU A 810 -1.72 -13.62 -20.82
C LEU A 810 -0.52 -12.66 -20.81
N ARG A 811 -0.77 -11.36 -20.66
CA ARG A 811 0.26 -10.31 -20.58
C ARG A 811 1.17 -10.40 -19.35
N LEU A 812 0.88 -11.28 -18.40
CA LEU A 812 1.75 -11.56 -17.26
C LEU A 812 2.87 -12.57 -17.57
N ASP A 813 2.85 -13.13 -18.79
CA ASP A 813 3.80 -14.11 -19.33
C ASP A 813 3.86 -15.43 -18.55
N SER A 814 3.64 -16.53 -19.27
CA SER A 814 3.77 -17.89 -18.75
C SER A 814 5.22 -18.22 -18.42
N THR A 815 5.46 -19.12 -17.45
CA THR A 815 6.81 -19.58 -17.14
C THR A 815 7.43 -20.28 -18.37
N PRO A 816 8.56 -19.80 -18.92
CA PRO A 816 9.13 -20.40 -20.12
C PRO A 816 9.72 -21.78 -19.83
N PRO A 817 9.58 -22.77 -20.73
CA PRO A 817 10.34 -24.02 -20.60
C PRO A 817 11.85 -23.79 -20.60
N GLY A 818 12.61 -24.63 -19.90
CA GLY A 818 14.08 -24.59 -19.88
C GLY A 818 14.68 -25.03 -18.56
N THR A 819 15.98 -24.80 -18.41
CA THR A 819 16.76 -25.21 -17.23
C THR A 819 16.83 -24.08 -16.19
N TYR A 820 16.53 -24.42 -14.94
CA TYR A 820 16.48 -23.50 -13.81
C TYR A 820 17.35 -23.98 -12.64
N ARG A 821 17.65 -23.10 -11.70
CA ARG A 821 18.27 -23.43 -10.40
C ARG A 821 17.87 -22.45 -9.31
N PHE A 822 17.83 -22.90 -8.06
CA PHE A 822 17.77 -22.01 -6.90
C PHE A 822 19.16 -21.53 -6.55
N CYS A 823 19.29 -20.28 -6.09
CA CYS A 823 20.49 -19.75 -5.45
C CYS A 823 20.10 -19.09 -4.14
N VAL A 824 20.80 -19.47 -3.08
CA VAL A 824 20.54 -19.04 -1.70
C VAL A 824 21.74 -18.26 -1.19
N ASP A 825 21.46 -17.12 -0.57
CA ASP A 825 22.40 -16.30 0.18
C ASP A 825 21.85 -16.13 1.61
N GLY A 826 22.58 -16.63 2.62
CA GLY A 826 22.13 -16.61 4.02
C GLY A 826 23.28 -16.46 5.00
N ARG A 827 22.97 -16.58 6.29
CA ARG A 827 23.94 -16.48 7.37
C ARG A 827 23.71 -17.55 8.42
N ILE A 828 24.79 -18.17 8.88
CA ILE A 828 24.76 -19.17 9.95
C ILE A 828 25.67 -18.71 11.09
N ARG A 829 25.29 -19.01 12.32
CA ARG A 829 26.07 -18.62 13.49
C ARG A 829 27.09 -19.70 13.87
N GLN A 830 28.37 -19.37 13.73
CA GLN A 830 29.47 -20.28 14.04
C GLN A 830 30.54 -19.56 14.85
N SER A 831 31.08 -20.23 15.87
CA SER A 831 32.08 -19.63 16.78
C SER A 831 31.65 -18.29 17.40
N PHE A 832 30.36 -18.14 17.66
CA PHE A 832 29.68 -16.93 18.18
C PHE A 832 29.74 -15.72 17.24
N ASP A 833 29.87 -15.96 15.93
CA ASP A 833 29.87 -14.91 14.91
C ASP A 833 29.01 -15.32 13.69
N PHE A 834 28.58 -14.34 12.91
CA PHE A 834 27.82 -14.58 11.67
C PHE A 834 28.77 -14.97 10.54
N THR A 835 28.58 -16.19 10.02
CA THR A 835 29.29 -16.68 8.84
C THR A 835 28.33 -16.68 7.65
N PRO A 836 28.58 -15.89 6.59
CA PRO A 836 27.74 -15.94 5.39
C PRO A 836 27.92 -17.27 4.68
N TYR A 837 26.85 -17.79 4.09
CA TYR A 837 26.89 -18.93 3.18
C TYR A 837 26.16 -18.57 1.88
N ALA A 838 26.63 -19.17 0.79
CA ALA A 838 25.97 -19.04 -0.51
C ALA A 838 26.19 -20.31 -1.33
N PHE A 839 25.14 -20.83 -1.95
CA PHE A 839 25.20 -21.95 -2.88
C PHE A 839 23.99 -21.92 -3.82
N CYS A 840 24.12 -22.64 -4.93
CA CYS A 840 22.99 -22.90 -5.82
C CYS A 840 22.68 -24.41 -5.83
N SER A 841 21.42 -24.74 -6.07
CA SER A 841 20.96 -26.12 -6.26
C SER A 841 21.58 -26.74 -7.52
N ASP A 842 21.43 -28.06 -7.63
CA ASP A 842 21.54 -28.72 -8.92
C ASP A 842 20.47 -28.14 -9.88
N PRO A 843 20.75 -28.09 -11.20
CA PRO A 843 19.76 -27.65 -12.18
C PRO A 843 18.55 -28.59 -12.24
N PHE A 844 17.38 -28.03 -12.51
CA PHE A 844 16.15 -28.76 -12.80
C PHE A 844 15.49 -28.21 -14.08
N GLU A 845 14.74 -29.05 -14.77
CA GLU A 845 14.00 -28.68 -15.98
C GLU A 845 12.58 -28.24 -15.65
N VAL A 846 12.11 -27.19 -16.33
CA VAL A 846 10.71 -26.81 -16.42
C VAL A 846 10.24 -27.14 -17.84
N SER A 847 9.25 -28.01 -17.97
CA SER A 847 8.59 -28.32 -19.25
C SER A 847 7.15 -27.81 -19.29
N VAL A 848 6.56 -27.74 -20.49
CA VAL A 848 5.12 -27.50 -20.64
C VAL A 848 4.30 -28.63 -19.99
N TRP A 849 3.06 -28.33 -19.60
CA TRP A 849 2.15 -29.33 -19.04
C TRP A 849 1.66 -30.29 -20.13
N ASP A 850 1.52 -31.57 -19.82
CA ASP A 850 1.15 -32.64 -20.78
C ASP A 850 -0.20 -33.32 -20.47
N GLY A 851 -1.03 -32.66 -19.65
CA GLY A 851 -2.29 -33.19 -19.13
C GLY A 851 -3.56 -32.89 -19.93
N ILE A 852 -3.48 -32.36 -21.15
CA ILE A 852 -4.69 -32.11 -21.96
C ILE A 852 -5.38 -33.44 -22.30
N ALA A 853 -6.64 -33.57 -21.88
CA ALA A 853 -7.43 -34.77 -22.13
C ALA A 853 -7.84 -34.89 -23.61
N ILE A 854 -7.91 -36.13 -24.11
CA ILE A 854 -8.40 -36.46 -25.45
C ILE A 854 -9.37 -37.63 -25.31
N ASN A 855 -10.62 -37.43 -25.72
CA ASN A 855 -11.72 -38.38 -25.58
C ASN A 855 -12.21 -38.89 -26.93
N ASP A 856 -13.00 -39.97 -26.90
CA ASP A 856 -13.72 -40.55 -28.05
C ASP A 856 -12.84 -40.81 -29.30
N ALA A 857 -11.55 -41.04 -29.08
CA ALA A 857 -10.58 -41.21 -30.13
C ALA A 857 -10.86 -42.50 -30.92
N SER A 858 -11.13 -42.37 -32.22
CA SER A 858 -11.53 -43.48 -33.08
C SER A 858 -11.00 -43.33 -34.50
N VAL A 859 -10.73 -44.47 -35.14
CA VAL A 859 -10.29 -44.54 -36.55
C VAL A 859 -11.40 -45.17 -37.38
N SER A 860 -11.87 -44.47 -38.41
CA SER A 860 -12.88 -44.95 -39.36
C SER A 860 -12.41 -44.71 -40.79
N GLY A 861 -12.05 -45.80 -41.50
CA GLY A 861 -11.38 -45.68 -42.79
C GLY A 861 -10.02 -45.01 -42.62
N ASP A 862 -9.85 -43.85 -43.26
CA ASP A 862 -8.63 -43.01 -43.20
C ASP A 862 -8.89 -41.69 -42.44
N MET A 863 -9.99 -41.63 -41.69
CA MET A 863 -10.33 -40.52 -40.80
C MET A 863 -10.05 -40.92 -39.36
N VAL A 864 -9.34 -40.06 -38.65
CA VAL A 864 -9.20 -40.12 -37.19
C VAL A 864 -10.10 -39.04 -36.61
N ASN A 865 -11.01 -39.42 -35.71
CA ASN A 865 -11.91 -38.51 -35.01
C ASN A 865 -11.64 -38.59 -33.51
N PHE A 866 -11.73 -37.46 -32.83
CA PHE A 866 -11.56 -37.37 -31.39
C PHE A 866 -12.24 -36.10 -30.87
N THR A 867 -12.48 -36.06 -29.57
CA THR A 867 -12.99 -34.89 -28.87
C THR A 867 -11.93 -34.35 -27.91
N VAL A 868 -11.88 -33.04 -27.77
CA VAL A 868 -11.06 -32.35 -26.77
C VAL A 868 -12.04 -31.71 -25.79
N PRO A 869 -12.20 -32.23 -24.56
CA PRO A 869 -13.03 -31.58 -23.56
C PRO A 869 -12.45 -30.19 -23.21
N ALA A 870 -13.20 -29.38 -22.46
CA ALA A 870 -12.70 -28.12 -21.93
C ALA A 870 -11.35 -28.33 -21.23
N ILE A 871 -10.34 -27.54 -21.61
CA ILE A 871 -9.01 -27.63 -21.03
C ILE A 871 -9.06 -26.92 -19.69
N VAL A 872 -8.97 -27.69 -18.61
CA VAL A 872 -8.93 -27.18 -17.23
C VAL A 872 -7.56 -27.51 -16.67
N TYR A 873 -6.86 -26.49 -16.19
CA TYR A 873 -5.54 -26.65 -15.60
C TYR A 873 -5.65 -26.95 -14.10
N PRO A 874 -4.65 -27.63 -13.50
CA PRO A 874 -4.57 -27.77 -12.04
C PRO A 874 -4.59 -26.40 -11.34
N ARG A 875 -5.23 -26.33 -10.17
CA ARG A 875 -5.40 -25.09 -9.39
C ARG A 875 -4.47 -24.93 -8.20
N SER A 876 -3.98 -26.01 -7.61
CA SER A 876 -2.78 -25.97 -6.76
C SER A 876 -1.92 -27.21 -7.05
N GLU A 877 -0.67 -27.20 -6.61
CA GLU A 877 0.04 -28.45 -6.37
C GLU A 877 -0.61 -29.24 -5.23
N ASP A 878 -0.43 -30.56 -5.25
CA ASP A 878 -0.81 -31.44 -4.16
C ASP A 878 0.27 -31.45 -3.05
N ASP A 879 -0.14 -31.60 -1.80
CA ASP A 879 0.75 -31.81 -0.63
C ASP A 879 1.85 -30.75 -0.43
N SER A 880 1.50 -29.46 -0.61
CA SER A 880 2.47 -28.37 -0.42
C SER A 880 3.09 -28.37 0.99
N PRO A 881 4.41 -28.15 1.12
CA PRO A 881 5.02 -27.95 2.42
C PRO A 881 4.63 -26.61 3.03
N PHE A 882 3.90 -25.73 2.36
CA PHE A 882 3.41 -24.47 2.93
C PHE A 882 1.96 -24.67 3.37
N PRO A 883 1.62 -24.67 4.67
CA PRO A 883 0.28 -25.00 5.15
C PRO A 883 -0.85 -24.14 4.55
N PHE A 884 -0.55 -22.88 4.22
CA PHE A 884 -1.51 -21.99 3.57
C PHE A 884 -1.81 -22.40 2.12
N VAL A 885 -0.86 -23.04 1.43
CA VAL A 885 -0.99 -23.38 0.02
C VAL A 885 -1.88 -24.62 -0.16
N SER A 886 -3.09 -24.42 -0.66
CA SER A 886 -4.03 -25.51 -0.99
C SER A 886 -5.10 -25.05 -1.98
N ASP A 887 -5.74 -25.99 -2.69
CA ASP A 887 -6.93 -25.71 -3.50
C ASP A 887 -8.17 -25.63 -2.59
N ASN A 888 -8.76 -24.44 -2.48
CA ASN A 888 -9.99 -24.20 -1.71
C ASN A 888 -11.26 -24.80 -2.37
N ASN A 889 -11.17 -25.30 -3.61
CA ASN A 889 -12.27 -25.81 -4.44
C ASN A 889 -13.37 -24.78 -4.78
N ASP A 890 -13.14 -23.50 -4.55
CA ASP A 890 -14.06 -22.46 -4.96
C ASP A 890 -14.04 -22.33 -6.50
N PRO A 891 -15.19 -22.37 -7.19
CA PRO A 891 -15.20 -22.37 -8.65
C PRO A 891 -14.69 -21.06 -9.28
N ARG A 892 -14.69 -19.95 -8.55
CA ARG A 892 -14.42 -18.59 -9.02
C ARG A 892 -12.98 -18.14 -8.71
N ILE A 893 -12.58 -18.09 -7.44
CA ILE A 893 -11.24 -17.65 -7.00
C ILE A 893 -10.58 -18.70 -6.11
N CYS A 894 -9.27 -18.90 -6.25
CA CYS A 894 -8.51 -19.65 -5.24
C CYS A 894 -7.66 -18.69 -4.42
N ASP A 895 -8.14 -18.35 -3.24
CA ASP A 895 -7.49 -17.47 -2.27
C ASP A 895 -6.24 -18.12 -1.64
N THR A 896 -6.28 -19.43 -1.41
CA THR A 896 -5.19 -20.21 -0.79
C THR A 896 -4.24 -20.87 -1.79
N CYS A 897 -4.44 -20.68 -3.09
CA CYS A 897 -3.55 -21.31 -4.06
C CYS A 897 -2.24 -20.55 -4.22
N SER A 898 -1.23 -21.30 -4.66
CA SER A 898 0.15 -20.83 -4.75
C SER A 898 0.52 -20.26 -6.12
N PHE A 899 0.11 -20.96 -7.18
CA PHE A 899 -0.28 -20.44 -8.47
C PHE A 899 -0.17 -18.92 -8.69
N ARG A 900 0.96 -18.40 -9.15
CA ARG A 900 1.01 -16.99 -9.61
C ARG A 900 0.28 -16.84 -10.94
N PRO A 901 -0.37 -15.70 -11.18
CA PRO A 901 -1.70 -15.55 -11.77
C PRO A 901 -1.87 -16.51 -12.92
N TRP A 902 -2.43 -17.69 -12.65
CA TRP A 902 -2.44 -18.75 -13.65
C TRP A 902 -3.78 -18.84 -14.35
N ALA A 903 -3.77 -19.24 -15.61
CA ALA A 903 -5.01 -19.54 -16.32
C ALA A 903 -5.70 -20.74 -15.65
N GLN A 904 -6.98 -20.65 -15.31
CA GLN A 904 -7.75 -21.84 -14.91
C GLN A 904 -8.17 -22.68 -16.13
N HIS A 905 -8.32 -22.02 -17.28
CA HIS A 905 -8.80 -22.62 -18.51
C HIS A 905 -7.86 -22.35 -19.68
N GLY A 906 -7.67 -23.37 -20.51
CA GLY A 906 -6.91 -23.29 -21.75
C GLY A 906 -7.82 -23.20 -22.96
N ARG A 907 -7.29 -22.63 -24.06
CA ARG A 907 -7.95 -22.65 -25.36
C ARG A 907 -7.15 -23.51 -26.34
N LEU A 908 -7.85 -24.39 -27.05
CA LEU A 908 -7.25 -25.22 -28.09
C LEU A 908 -6.63 -24.34 -29.18
N ALA A 909 -5.34 -24.49 -29.44
CA ALA A 909 -4.65 -23.78 -30.52
C ALA A 909 -4.49 -24.64 -31.77
N ARG A 910 -4.08 -25.91 -31.61
CA ARG A 910 -3.90 -26.85 -32.72
C ARG A 910 -4.03 -28.29 -32.26
N ALA A 911 -4.38 -29.16 -33.20
CA ALA A 911 -4.30 -30.60 -33.00
C ALA A 911 -3.75 -31.28 -34.26
N GLU A 912 -3.03 -32.39 -34.07
CA GLU A 912 -2.40 -33.14 -35.14
C GLU A 912 -2.45 -34.65 -34.85
N VAL A 913 -2.32 -35.45 -35.91
CA VAL A 913 -2.17 -36.91 -35.82
C VAL A 913 -0.82 -37.28 -36.40
N VAL A 914 0.03 -37.84 -35.55
CA VAL A 914 1.36 -38.34 -35.91
C VAL A 914 1.27 -39.83 -36.21
N VAL A 915 1.38 -40.19 -37.48
CA VAL A 915 1.40 -41.59 -37.94
C VAL A 915 2.84 -42.08 -37.94
N THR A 916 3.09 -43.22 -37.31
CA THR A 916 4.37 -43.93 -37.38
C THR A 916 4.22 -45.13 -38.31
N ASP A 917 4.95 -45.09 -39.43
CA ASP A 917 4.93 -46.18 -40.42
C ASP A 917 5.63 -47.44 -39.89
N ALA A 918 5.48 -48.56 -40.61
CA ALA A 918 6.11 -49.83 -40.24
C ALA A 918 7.65 -49.82 -40.27
N SER A 919 8.27 -48.76 -40.82
CA SER A 919 9.73 -48.55 -40.85
C SER A 919 10.22 -47.64 -39.72
N GLY A 920 9.31 -47.09 -38.91
CA GLY A 920 9.60 -46.17 -37.81
C GLY A 920 9.66 -44.69 -38.21
N ASN A 921 9.30 -44.32 -39.45
CA ASN A 921 9.21 -42.91 -39.85
C ASN A 921 7.91 -42.30 -39.34
N THR A 922 7.96 -41.05 -38.90
CA THR A 922 6.80 -40.30 -38.39
C THR A 922 6.34 -39.23 -39.37
N HIS A 923 5.02 -39.08 -39.51
CA HIS A 923 4.38 -38.05 -40.33
C HIS A 923 3.23 -37.41 -39.57
N ALA A 924 3.23 -36.08 -39.44
CA ALA A 924 2.15 -35.32 -38.80
C ALA A 924 1.10 -34.86 -39.83
N VAL A 925 -0.17 -35.06 -39.50
CA VAL A 925 -1.33 -34.59 -40.26
C VAL A 925 -2.14 -33.66 -39.36
N ALA A 926 -2.30 -32.40 -39.77
CA ALA A 926 -3.11 -31.44 -39.01
C ALA A 926 -4.58 -31.89 -38.94
N ALA A 927 -5.17 -31.81 -37.76
CA ALA A 927 -6.60 -32.01 -37.55
C ALA A 927 -7.37 -30.71 -37.77
N GLN A 928 -8.61 -30.83 -38.25
CA GLN A 928 -9.59 -29.75 -38.31
C GLN A 928 -10.54 -29.90 -37.13
N CYS A 929 -10.68 -28.85 -36.33
CA CYS A 929 -11.56 -28.82 -35.16
C CYS A 929 -12.73 -27.86 -35.37
N THR A 930 -13.81 -28.06 -34.63
CA THR A 930 -14.92 -27.12 -34.53
C THR A 930 -14.48 -25.78 -33.94
N GLU A 931 -15.31 -24.74 -34.06
CA GLU A 931 -14.99 -23.38 -33.61
C GLU A 931 -14.77 -23.26 -32.09
N ASP A 932 -15.50 -24.08 -31.33
CA ASP A 932 -15.33 -24.28 -29.88
C ASP A 932 -14.18 -25.25 -29.53
N GLY A 933 -13.50 -25.81 -30.54
CA GLY A 933 -12.39 -26.74 -30.38
C GLY A 933 -12.78 -28.15 -29.90
N SER A 934 -14.06 -28.42 -29.63
CA SER A 934 -14.49 -29.62 -28.90
C SER A 934 -14.44 -30.91 -29.72
N ALA A 935 -14.63 -30.84 -31.04
CA ALA A 935 -14.63 -31.99 -31.95
C ALA A 935 -13.62 -31.81 -33.08
N CYS A 936 -12.69 -32.76 -33.20
CA CYS A 936 -11.60 -32.70 -34.16
C CYS A 936 -11.55 -33.93 -35.07
N SER A 937 -11.11 -33.72 -36.30
CA SER A 937 -10.92 -34.80 -37.27
C SER A 937 -9.69 -34.58 -38.16
N ALA A 938 -8.94 -35.64 -38.43
CA ALA A 938 -7.80 -35.62 -39.35
C ALA A 938 -8.01 -36.63 -40.48
N ASN A 939 -7.86 -36.17 -41.71
CA ASN A 939 -7.94 -37.03 -42.90
C ASN A 939 -6.53 -37.45 -43.33
N LEU A 940 -6.17 -38.71 -43.07
CA LEU A 940 -4.84 -39.24 -43.34
C LEU A 940 -4.55 -39.36 -44.85
N ASN A 941 -5.59 -39.61 -45.66
CA ASN A 941 -5.47 -39.65 -47.13
C ASN A 941 -5.09 -38.30 -47.74
N ALA A 942 -5.52 -37.18 -47.14
CA ALA A 942 -5.14 -35.85 -47.62
C ALA A 942 -3.62 -35.60 -47.49
N GLY A 943 -2.95 -36.35 -46.60
CA GLY A 943 -1.49 -36.39 -46.47
C GLY A 943 -0.80 -37.51 -47.27
N ASN A 944 -1.54 -38.29 -48.07
CA ASN A 944 -1.06 -39.49 -48.77
C ASN A 944 -0.57 -40.59 -47.81
N GLN A 945 -1.14 -40.64 -46.59
CA GLN A 945 -0.80 -41.58 -45.52
C GLN A 945 -1.99 -42.51 -45.28
N ASN A 946 -1.75 -43.82 -45.21
CA ASN A 946 -2.78 -44.80 -44.81
C ASN A 946 -2.39 -45.35 -43.44
N LEU A 947 -3.37 -45.67 -42.57
CA LEU A 947 -3.15 -46.44 -41.34
C LEU A 947 -3.24 -47.95 -41.67
N GLY A 948 -2.12 -48.51 -42.07
CA GLY A 948 -1.94 -49.93 -42.37
C GLY A 948 -1.90 -50.82 -41.11
N ALA A 949 -1.96 -52.14 -41.32
CA ALA A 949 -1.86 -53.11 -40.22
C ALA A 949 -0.45 -53.09 -39.61
N GLY A 950 -0.34 -52.65 -38.35
CA GLY A 950 0.93 -52.54 -37.61
C GLY A 950 1.48 -51.12 -37.48
N GLU A 951 0.81 -50.11 -38.04
CA GLU A 951 1.14 -48.70 -37.89
C GLU A 951 0.38 -48.10 -36.69
N THR A 952 0.99 -47.15 -35.98
CA THR A 952 0.40 -46.48 -34.83
C THR A 952 0.15 -45.02 -35.17
N ALA A 953 -1.02 -44.51 -34.80
CA ALA A 953 -1.30 -43.07 -34.85
C ALA A 953 -1.37 -42.51 -33.44
N GLU A 954 -0.61 -41.46 -33.18
CA GLU A 954 -0.64 -40.70 -31.95
C GLU A 954 -1.34 -39.37 -32.23
N ILE A 955 -2.48 -39.14 -31.57
CA ILE A 955 -3.16 -37.85 -31.61
C ILE A 955 -2.42 -36.95 -30.61
N ARG A 956 -2.10 -35.72 -31.03
CA ARG A 956 -1.52 -34.68 -30.18
C ARG A 956 -2.35 -33.42 -30.24
N VAL A 957 -2.56 -32.82 -29.10
CA VAL A 957 -3.37 -31.61 -28.93
C VAL A 957 -2.54 -30.58 -28.20
N TYR A 958 -2.63 -29.31 -28.59
CA TYR A 958 -1.89 -28.21 -27.99
C TYR A 958 -2.80 -27.01 -27.73
N ASP A 959 -2.65 -26.39 -26.57
CA ASP A 959 -3.27 -25.10 -26.28
C ASP A 959 -2.42 -23.91 -26.78
N HIS A 960 -2.88 -22.70 -26.50
CA HIS A 960 -2.18 -21.46 -26.88
C HIS A 960 -0.84 -21.22 -26.18
N ASP A 961 -0.60 -21.90 -25.06
CA ASP A 961 0.63 -21.83 -24.27
C ASP A 961 1.60 -22.99 -24.59
N ASP A 962 1.28 -23.80 -25.60
CA ASP A 962 1.98 -25.04 -25.97
C ASP A 962 1.92 -26.15 -24.91
N ASN A 963 1.06 -26.06 -23.89
CA ASN A 963 0.71 -27.25 -23.12
C ASN A 963 -0.01 -28.23 -24.04
N TRP A 964 0.13 -29.52 -23.77
CA TRP A 964 -0.24 -30.55 -24.73
C TRP A 964 -0.87 -31.77 -24.09
N GLY A 965 -1.35 -32.67 -24.93
CA GLY A 965 -1.89 -33.96 -24.53
C GLY A 965 -1.74 -34.95 -25.68
N ARG A 966 -1.75 -36.25 -25.35
CA ARG A 966 -1.67 -37.30 -26.36
C ARG A 966 -2.45 -38.55 -26.03
N ILE A 967 -2.92 -39.22 -27.08
CA ILE A 967 -3.48 -40.56 -27.00
C ILE A 967 -3.08 -41.36 -28.24
N SER A 968 -2.72 -42.63 -28.04
CA SER A 968 -2.46 -43.55 -29.13
C SER A 968 -3.77 -44.19 -29.59
N VAL A 969 -4.01 -44.20 -30.88
CA VAL A 969 -5.10 -44.94 -31.52
C VAL A 969 -4.55 -46.03 -32.43
N GLN A 970 -5.21 -47.18 -32.38
CA GLN A 970 -4.93 -48.32 -33.24
C GLN A 970 -6.20 -48.70 -33.98
N ARG A 971 -6.02 -49.32 -35.14
CA ARG A 971 -7.12 -49.73 -36.01
C ARG A 971 -7.79 -51.02 -35.55
#